data_AF-F5YIZ9-F1
#
_entry.id   AF-F5YIZ9-F1
#
_cell.length_a   1.000
_cell.length_b   1.000
_cell.length_c   1.000
_cell.angle_alpha   90.00
_cell.angle_beta   90.00
_cell.angle_gamma   90.00
#
_symmetry.space_group_name_H-M   'P 1'
#
loop_
_entity.id
_entity.type
_entity.pdbx_description
1 polymer ?
#
loop_
_entity_poly.entity_id
_entity_poly.type
_entity_poly.pdbx_seq_one_letter_code
_entity_poly.pdbx_strand_id
1 'polypeptide(L)'
;MGTMMNIWTLKHRVGAFAALALAISLVLGCESPVNAPVVVSQGVLVQIDQGILARTLLPNGDGLYYTLVFTADGKTPVNAVLDSGVSKPISLSAGPWALTVKGYLSKADAELIPAVTPVVSGNVPTVEVKPGEIVPVIVKLRPTQTSGKKGTLNYKVTFPNSPAVTIADLTVQKFGASSTSVTVDLLSNTTAPNTIIGAVSSASRTASGVIELDSGYYEVLITLNNGTVFQDGDIAHIYDNLETPAIFTYTDTGTGSRFAKADYSAEGVYVGIISFAGTATDLFDGNLIFLDAAGTTTLTNALKYQYNIASQSGTALFYSVHKAIANLKSNEALYPTNLESVNLITFTDGLDNGSFLQSNSAPLEGQKQMESGPYAAYIGNQITSRTIRGKPITAYSAGVKGGDVEDIGKFTSDLSALASPGKSFKLANYEQLTDQFKKIAEGLNITNTDTTFTMVTTGNDPDTKIRMTFDSIGIDSSAASGSTKYFEGTLTYTAGDPYLTNITYADGFGSTEGDGPIPGTINGSEINFVLTNFQGYNRANAINVKQWTKKKADTLWQRNSEYSVGSAVAYTFDRRSAIIYLVLDASTSLASNTSDYIPDIRNAAIRFIEDIYSQYHEGEISDIYSPKTPTSITEPWILQADGRYKSPAILDDEKTIMRIDFSTIGATTVQIQLDVSSELDGDYALVSGLYLIASGPRESNYSWSSLSALSITEYQYRISGNASQTIAIPVTSAGHYFIDIGYEKNSSGTAGEDRAWFKIEN
;
A
#
# COMPACT_ATOMS: atom_id res chain seq x y z
N MET A 1 26.10 -63.92 -7.68
CA MET A 1 24.72 -64.25 -8.09
C MET A 1 23.81 -63.18 -7.49
N GLY A 2 23.14 -62.31 -8.25
CA GLY A 2 23.23 -62.03 -9.68
C GLY A 2 22.22 -60.95 -10.09
N THR A 3 22.55 -60.16 -11.13
CA THR A 3 21.65 -59.28 -11.95
C THR A 3 20.86 -58.14 -11.27
N MET A 4 20.57 -57.00 -11.92
CA MET A 4 21.29 -56.12 -12.89
C MET A 4 20.44 -54.85 -13.18
N MET A 5 21.08 -53.73 -13.56
CA MET A 5 20.60 -52.60 -14.44
C MET A 5 19.24 -51.88 -14.16
N ASN A 6 19.17 -50.56 -13.91
CA ASN A 6 19.44 -49.35 -14.74
C ASN A 6 18.34 -48.93 -15.77
N ILE A 7 18.32 -47.60 -16.07
CA ILE A 7 17.57 -46.84 -17.11
C ILE A 7 16.14 -46.42 -16.68
N TRP A 8 15.71 -45.15 -16.54
CA TRP A 8 16.04 -43.78 -17.02
C TRP A 8 15.37 -43.32 -18.33
N THR A 9 14.30 -42.49 -18.25
CA THR A 9 13.87 -41.38 -19.17
C THR A 9 12.49 -40.82 -18.69
N LEU A 10 12.31 -39.50 -18.49
CA LEU A 10 11.78 -38.45 -19.41
C LEU A 10 10.35 -38.75 -19.96
N LYS A 11 9.38 -37.81 -20.08
CA LYS A 11 9.45 -36.32 -20.19
C LYS A 11 8.08 -35.60 -19.96
N HIS A 12 8.14 -34.38 -19.42
CA HIS A 12 7.27 -33.18 -19.64
C HIS A 12 5.79 -33.04 -19.16
N ARG A 13 5.56 -31.90 -18.44
CA ARG A 13 4.50 -30.85 -18.54
C ARG A 13 3.02 -31.32 -18.54
N VAL A 14 2.08 -30.79 -17.74
CA VAL A 14 1.78 -29.41 -17.23
C VAL A 14 1.18 -29.54 -15.81
N GLY A 15 1.19 -28.58 -14.87
CA GLY A 15 1.65 -27.17 -14.85
C GLY A 15 1.43 -26.49 -13.48
N ALA A 16 0.96 -25.24 -13.46
CA ALA A 16 0.73 -24.41 -12.26
C ALA A 16 -0.62 -24.65 -11.56
N PHE A 17 -0.65 -24.60 -10.21
CA PHE A 17 -1.52 -23.76 -9.35
C PHE A 17 -1.34 -24.13 -7.85
N ALA A 18 -1.84 -23.26 -6.96
CA ALA A 18 -1.91 -23.40 -5.49
C ALA A 18 -0.58 -23.27 -4.72
N ALA A 19 -0.26 -22.02 -4.37
CA ALA A 19 0.56 -21.70 -3.20
C ALA A 19 -0.19 -21.98 -1.88
N LEU A 20 0.58 -21.99 -0.78
CA LEU A 20 0.12 -21.72 0.59
C LEU A 20 -0.86 -22.74 1.23
N ALA A 21 -0.30 -23.83 1.74
CA ALA A 21 -0.90 -24.60 2.84
C ALA A 21 0.20 -25.15 3.77
N LEU A 22 -0.07 -25.18 5.08
CA LEU A 22 0.81 -25.64 6.17
C LEU A 22 2.07 -24.79 6.43
N ALA A 23 1.87 -23.53 6.85
CA ALA A 23 2.65 -23.03 7.98
C ALA A 23 2.06 -23.64 9.27
N ILE A 24 2.79 -24.54 9.94
CA ILE A 24 2.35 -25.19 11.19
C ILE A 24 3.31 -24.85 12.33
N SER A 25 2.70 -24.41 13.44
CA SER A 25 3.20 -24.38 14.83
C SER A 25 4.20 -23.30 15.28
N LEU A 26 3.61 -22.28 15.94
CA LEU A 26 3.79 -22.04 17.38
C LEU A 26 5.21 -22.04 17.95
N VAL A 27 5.73 -20.85 18.21
CA VAL A 27 6.69 -20.59 19.30
C VAL A 27 5.97 -19.89 20.44
N LEU A 28 5.74 -20.61 21.54
CA LEU A 28 5.88 -20.18 22.93
C LEU A 28 5.68 -21.42 23.79
N GLY A 29 6.71 -21.85 24.50
CA GLY A 29 6.74 -23.17 25.14
C GLY A 29 6.24 -23.18 26.58
N CYS A 30 5.57 -24.28 26.96
CA CYS A 30 6.05 -25.16 28.03
C CYS A 30 5.43 -26.56 27.93
N GLU A 31 6.29 -27.57 28.07
CA GLU A 31 6.07 -28.95 28.55
C GLU A 31 4.90 -29.80 27.98
N SER A 32 5.27 -30.88 27.27
CA SER A 32 4.39 -32.03 26.99
C SER A 32 4.34 -33.00 28.18
N PRO A 33 3.34 -33.89 28.23
CA PRO A 33 3.68 -35.28 27.87
C PRO A 33 2.63 -36.05 27.02
N VAL A 34 3.16 -36.73 26.00
CA VAL A 34 2.80 -38.07 25.50
C VAL A 34 1.43 -38.29 24.80
N ASN A 35 1.52 -38.39 23.47
CA ASN A 35 0.83 -39.33 22.57
C ASN A 35 -0.65 -39.71 22.82
N ALA A 36 -1.53 -39.09 22.03
CA ALA A 36 -2.62 -39.80 21.36
C ALA A 36 -2.43 -39.66 19.84
N PRO A 37 -2.68 -40.69 19.01
CA PRO A 37 -2.61 -40.56 17.56
C PRO A 37 -3.67 -39.55 17.09
N VAL A 38 -3.25 -38.55 16.30
CA VAL A 38 -4.16 -37.56 15.72
C VAL A 38 -5.16 -38.29 14.83
N VAL A 39 -6.42 -38.33 15.26
CA VAL A 39 -7.52 -38.85 14.45
C VAL A 39 -7.65 -37.97 13.22
N VAL A 40 -7.56 -38.59 12.04
CA VAL A 40 -7.66 -37.91 10.74
C VAL A 40 -8.98 -37.13 10.70
N SER A 41 -8.90 -35.80 10.66
CA SER A 41 -10.05 -34.93 10.91
C SER A 41 -10.97 -34.85 9.69
N GLN A 42 -11.86 -35.83 9.54
CA GLN A 42 -12.99 -35.74 8.60
C GLN A 42 -13.96 -34.63 9.04
N GLY A 43 -14.41 -33.80 8.09
CA GLY A 43 -15.30 -32.69 8.43
C GLY A 43 -15.52 -31.70 7.29
N VAL A 44 -16.03 -30.53 7.65
CA VAL A 44 -16.38 -29.44 6.75
C VAL A 44 -15.70 -28.15 7.20
N LEU A 45 -15.13 -27.42 6.25
CA LEU A 45 -14.69 -26.03 6.45
C LEU A 45 -15.75 -25.11 5.83
N VAL A 46 -16.52 -24.42 6.67
CA VAL A 46 -17.54 -23.49 6.17
C VAL A 46 -16.93 -22.13 5.90
N GLN A 47 -17.11 -21.66 4.66
CA GLN A 47 -16.87 -20.29 4.24
C GLN A 47 -18.22 -19.62 4.00
N ILE A 48 -18.43 -18.46 4.59
CA ILE A 48 -19.67 -17.70 4.44
C ILE A 48 -19.43 -16.65 3.35
N ASP A 49 -20.07 -16.83 2.20
CA ASP A 49 -20.12 -15.82 1.15
C ASP A 49 -21.33 -14.93 1.42
N GLN A 50 -21.09 -13.67 1.79
CA GLN A 50 -22.18 -12.73 2.03
C GLN A 50 -22.92 -12.37 0.73
N GLY A 51 -22.34 -12.64 -0.45
CA GLY A 51 -23.03 -12.76 -1.74
C GLY A 51 -23.69 -11.48 -2.28
N ILE A 52 -23.66 -10.39 -1.53
CA ILE A 52 -24.32 -9.12 -1.78
C ILE A 52 -23.38 -8.01 -1.29
N LEU A 53 -23.02 -7.08 -2.18
CA LEU A 53 -22.33 -5.84 -1.83
C LEU A 53 -23.32 -4.86 -1.19
N ALA A 54 -23.72 -5.12 0.06
CA ALA A 54 -24.53 -4.22 0.85
C ALA A 54 -23.66 -3.56 1.93
N ARG A 55 -23.47 -2.24 1.86
CA ARG A 55 -22.64 -1.50 2.83
C ARG A 55 -23.20 -1.50 4.27
N THR A 56 -24.39 -2.08 4.50
CA THR A 56 -25.21 -1.82 5.70
C THR A 56 -25.87 -3.08 6.30
N LEU A 57 -25.14 -4.18 6.44
CA LEU A 57 -25.61 -5.33 7.24
C LEU A 57 -25.46 -5.15 8.77
N LEU A 58 -24.90 -4.04 9.24
CA LEU A 58 -24.48 -3.85 10.62
C LEU A 58 -24.97 -2.51 11.21
N PRO A 59 -25.64 -2.51 12.37
CA PRO A 59 -25.54 -1.43 13.34
C PRO A 59 -24.10 -1.30 13.84
N ASN A 60 -23.73 -0.14 14.39
CA ASN A 60 -22.41 0.08 14.99
C ASN A 60 -22.19 -0.81 16.24
N GLY A 61 -21.49 -1.94 16.08
CA GLY A 61 -21.02 -2.78 17.19
C GLY A 61 -21.08 -4.28 16.85
N ASP A 62 -19.90 -4.90 16.80
CA ASP A 62 -19.63 -6.33 16.63
C ASP A 62 -20.21 -7.02 15.36
N GLY A 63 -19.38 -7.85 14.70
CA GLY A 63 -19.78 -8.49 13.44
C GLY A 63 -20.85 -9.58 13.62
N LEU A 64 -21.46 -9.99 12.50
CA LEU A 64 -22.50 -11.04 12.50
C LEU A 64 -22.01 -12.36 13.15
N TYR A 65 -22.76 -12.84 14.12
CA TYR A 65 -22.59 -14.15 14.75
C TYR A 65 -23.43 -15.19 14.00
N TYR A 66 -22.89 -16.38 13.76
CA TYR A 66 -23.54 -17.39 12.93
C TYR A 66 -23.84 -18.69 13.67
N THR A 67 -25.06 -19.18 13.58
CA THR A 67 -25.44 -20.52 14.01
C THR A 67 -25.55 -21.43 12.79
N LEU A 68 -24.65 -22.40 12.72
CA LEU A 68 -24.59 -23.46 11.71
C LEU A 68 -25.34 -24.67 12.25
N VAL A 69 -26.22 -25.24 11.44
CA VAL A 69 -27.04 -26.42 11.76
C VAL A 69 -26.85 -27.43 10.63
N PHE A 70 -26.15 -28.53 10.93
CA PHE A 70 -25.99 -29.66 10.02
C PHE A 70 -27.00 -30.76 10.35
N THR A 71 -27.76 -31.23 9.36
CA THR A 71 -28.75 -32.31 9.50
C THR A 71 -28.52 -33.39 8.45
N ALA A 72 -28.78 -34.65 8.80
CA ALA A 72 -28.68 -35.77 7.86
C ALA A 72 -29.59 -36.92 8.33
N ASP A 73 -30.16 -37.66 7.38
CA ASP A 73 -31.07 -38.76 7.69
C ASP A 73 -30.37 -39.84 8.51
N GLY A 74 -30.99 -40.23 9.63
CA GLY A 74 -30.44 -41.20 10.58
C GLY A 74 -29.25 -40.70 11.42
N LYS A 75 -28.86 -39.42 11.33
CA LYS A 75 -27.77 -38.83 12.14
C LYS A 75 -28.31 -37.77 13.11
N THR A 76 -27.63 -37.61 14.26
CA THR A 76 -27.91 -36.50 15.19
C THR A 76 -27.49 -35.16 14.56
N PRO A 77 -28.32 -34.11 14.64
CA PRO A 77 -27.93 -32.79 14.15
C PRO A 77 -26.70 -32.23 14.89
N VAL A 78 -25.81 -31.56 14.15
CA VAL A 78 -24.62 -30.91 14.69
C VAL A 78 -24.80 -29.41 14.59
N ASN A 79 -24.80 -28.73 15.75
CA ASN A 79 -24.92 -27.28 15.83
C ASN A 79 -23.57 -26.66 16.20
N ALA A 80 -23.21 -25.54 15.58
CA ALA A 80 -22.02 -24.78 15.92
C ALA A 80 -22.30 -23.27 15.84
N VAL A 81 -21.84 -22.51 16.82
CA VAL A 81 -21.82 -21.04 16.76
C VAL A 81 -20.42 -20.57 16.33
N LEU A 82 -20.37 -19.64 15.39
CA LEU A 82 -19.17 -18.96 14.91
C LEU A 82 -19.24 -17.47 15.21
N ASP A 83 -18.13 -16.93 15.67
CA ASP A 83 -17.89 -15.49 15.73
C ASP A 83 -17.56 -14.96 14.32
N SER A 84 -17.78 -13.67 14.08
CA SER A 84 -17.71 -13.08 12.74
C SER A 84 -16.34 -13.25 12.06
N GLY A 85 -16.32 -13.76 10.83
CA GLY A 85 -15.11 -13.83 10.00
C GLY A 85 -14.19 -15.03 10.26
N VAL A 86 -14.53 -15.94 11.18
CA VAL A 86 -13.67 -17.10 11.51
C VAL A 86 -14.13 -18.37 10.79
N SER A 87 -13.34 -18.85 9.83
CA SER A 87 -13.51 -20.21 9.28
C SER A 87 -13.09 -21.26 10.31
N LYS A 88 -14.05 -22.09 10.75
CA LYS A 88 -13.83 -23.15 11.75
C LYS A 88 -14.10 -24.52 11.13
N PRO A 89 -13.21 -25.52 11.31
CA PRO A 89 -13.49 -26.89 10.92
C PRO A 89 -14.55 -27.50 11.84
N ILE A 90 -15.60 -28.10 11.24
CA ILE A 90 -16.66 -28.83 11.94
C ILE A 90 -16.52 -30.32 11.65
N SER A 91 -16.28 -31.12 12.69
CA SER A 91 -16.17 -32.58 12.55
C SER A 91 -17.53 -33.20 12.27
N LEU A 92 -17.63 -33.94 11.16
CA LEU A 92 -18.85 -34.63 10.72
C LEU A 92 -18.50 -36.06 10.28
N SER A 93 -19.43 -37.00 10.44
CA SER A 93 -19.27 -38.36 9.91
C SER A 93 -19.52 -38.41 8.41
N ALA A 94 -18.79 -39.27 7.70
CA ALA A 94 -18.88 -39.42 6.25
C ALA A 94 -20.31 -39.66 5.71
N GLY A 95 -20.54 -39.28 4.45
CA GLY A 95 -21.83 -39.28 3.76
C GLY A 95 -22.48 -37.88 3.71
N PRO A 96 -23.71 -37.78 3.18
CA PRO A 96 -24.38 -36.50 2.92
C PRO A 96 -24.89 -35.83 4.20
N TRP A 97 -24.84 -34.50 4.20
CA TRP A 97 -25.45 -33.60 5.17
C TRP A 97 -26.11 -32.41 4.48
N ALA A 98 -27.20 -31.88 5.02
CA ALA A 98 -27.69 -30.54 4.70
C ALA A 98 -27.16 -29.54 5.72
N LEU A 99 -26.80 -28.34 5.28
CA LEU A 99 -26.34 -27.23 6.13
C LEU A 99 -27.33 -26.07 6.06
N THR A 100 -27.78 -25.60 7.21
CA THR A 100 -28.48 -24.31 7.36
C THR A 100 -27.60 -23.35 8.17
N VAL A 101 -27.46 -22.11 7.71
CA VAL A 101 -26.75 -21.03 8.42
C VAL A 101 -27.74 -19.93 8.75
N LYS A 102 -27.66 -19.41 9.98
CA LYS A 102 -28.46 -18.27 10.47
C LYS A 102 -27.50 -17.23 11.07
N GLY A 103 -27.65 -15.96 10.71
CA GLY A 103 -26.85 -14.85 11.24
C GLY A 103 -27.63 -13.95 12.19
N TYR A 104 -26.93 -13.45 13.20
CA TYR A 104 -27.46 -12.72 14.35
C TYR A 104 -26.59 -11.49 14.66
N LEU A 105 -27.19 -10.47 15.26
CA LEU A 105 -26.51 -9.21 15.62
C LEU A 105 -25.74 -9.29 16.94
N SER A 106 -25.98 -10.32 17.77
CA SER A 106 -25.20 -10.55 18.98
C SER A 106 -24.96 -12.04 19.21
N LYS A 107 -23.90 -12.34 19.97
CA LYS A 107 -23.57 -13.71 20.38
C LYS A 107 -24.68 -14.33 21.23
N ALA A 108 -25.24 -13.55 22.15
CA ALA A 108 -26.35 -13.97 23.00
C ALA A 108 -27.59 -14.37 22.17
N ASP A 109 -27.89 -13.63 21.10
CA ASP A 109 -28.99 -13.95 20.18
C ASP A 109 -28.77 -15.24 19.39
N ALA A 110 -27.52 -15.54 19.02
CA ALA A 110 -27.11 -16.77 18.34
C ALA A 110 -27.11 -18.01 19.27
N GLU A 111 -26.85 -17.79 20.56
CA GLU A 111 -26.76 -18.84 21.60
C GLU A 111 -28.08 -19.09 22.35
N LEU A 112 -29.09 -18.24 22.20
CA LEU A 112 -30.43 -18.41 22.80
C LEU A 112 -31.14 -19.68 22.30
N ILE A 113 -31.89 -20.34 23.19
CA ILE A 113 -32.72 -21.51 22.89
C ILE A 113 -34.14 -21.29 23.44
N PRO A 114 -35.17 -21.14 22.59
CA PRO A 114 -35.10 -21.01 21.13
C PRO A 114 -34.44 -19.68 20.72
N ALA A 115 -33.65 -19.71 19.64
CA ALA A 115 -32.99 -18.52 19.11
C ALA A 115 -34.02 -17.51 18.58
N VAL A 116 -33.68 -16.21 18.68
CA VAL A 116 -34.48 -15.12 18.11
C VAL A 116 -34.55 -15.18 16.58
N THR A 117 -35.37 -14.35 15.96
CA THR A 117 -35.46 -14.27 14.48
C THR A 117 -34.12 -13.81 13.90
N PRO A 118 -33.43 -14.64 13.09
CA PRO A 118 -32.14 -14.26 12.51
C PRO A 118 -32.30 -13.06 11.57
N VAL A 119 -31.24 -12.27 11.39
CA VAL A 119 -31.21 -11.14 10.43
C VAL A 119 -30.85 -11.57 9.01
N VAL A 120 -30.12 -12.68 8.87
CA VAL A 120 -29.80 -13.34 7.60
C VAL A 120 -29.89 -14.86 7.75
N SER A 121 -30.17 -15.59 6.66
CA SER A 121 -30.05 -17.05 6.61
C SER A 121 -29.62 -17.54 5.23
N GLY A 122 -29.00 -18.72 5.19
CA GLY A 122 -28.63 -19.41 3.95
C GLY A 122 -28.68 -20.92 4.14
N ASN A 123 -28.70 -21.68 3.06
CA ASN A 123 -28.65 -23.12 3.11
C ASN A 123 -27.80 -23.72 1.98
N VAL A 124 -27.30 -24.93 2.23
CA VAL A 124 -26.69 -25.81 1.24
C VAL A 124 -27.38 -27.17 1.41
N PRO A 125 -28.17 -27.64 0.42
CA PRO A 125 -29.03 -28.81 0.59
C PRO A 125 -28.26 -30.14 0.69
N THR A 126 -27.04 -30.20 0.14
CA THR A 126 -26.18 -31.39 0.21
C THR A 126 -24.72 -30.99 0.33
N VAL A 127 -24.04 -31.57 1.31
CA VAL A 127 -22.60 -31.50 1.59
C VAL A 127 -22.12 -32.94 1.75
N GLU A 128 -21.31 -33.42 0.83
CA GLU A 128 -20.85 -34.82 0.81
C GLU A 128 -19.50 -34.94 1.54
N VAL A 129 -19.51 -35.45 2.78
CA VAL A 129 -18.29 -35.59 3.59
C VAL A 129 -17.62 -36.93 3.30
N LYS A 130 -16.35 -36.94 2.89
CA LYS A 130 -15.59 -38.18 2.66
C LYS A 130 -14.67 -38.53 3.84
N PRO A 131 -14.35 -39.82 4.06
CA PRO A 131 -13.41 -40.23 5.10
C PRO A 131 -12.03 -39.57 4.91
N GLY A 132 -11.53 -38.90 5.94
CA GLY A 132 -10.22 -38.24 5.94
C GLY A 132 -10.12 -36.93 5.16
N GLU A 133 -11.23 -36.40 4.64
CA GLU A 133 -11.27 -35.14 3.87
C GLU A 133 -11.91 -34.00 4.69
N ILE A 134 -11.40 -32.78 4.51
CA ILE A 134 -12.07 -31.55 4.95
C ILE A 134 -12.69 -30.91 3.71
N VAL A 135 -14.02 -30.89 3.65
CA VAL A 135 -14.75 -30.39 2.48
C VAL A 135 -15.04 -28.89 2.63
N PRO A 136 -14.57 -28.02 1.72
CA PRO A 136 -14.94 -26.60 1.75
C PRO A 136 -16.39 -26.42 1.29
N VAL A 137 -17.17 -25.63 2.04
CA VAL A 137 -18.58 -25.33 1.71
C VAL A 137 -18.79 -23.82 1.73
N ILE A 138 -19.24 -23.28 0.60
CA ILE A 138 -19.62 -21.86 0.47
C ILE A 138 -21.13 -21.75 0.69
N VAL A 139 -21.55 -20.92 1.66
CA VAL A 139 -22.97 -20.64 1.93
C VAL A 139 -23.29 -19.21 1.55
N LYS A 140 -24.26 -19.01 0.66
CA LYS A 140 -24.81 -17.68 0.31
C LYS A 140 -25.92 -17.29 1.27
N LEU A 141 -25.78 -16.14 1.92
CA LEU A 141 -26.76 -15.62 2.86
C LEU A 141 -27.82 -14.72 2.18
N ARG A 142 -29.00 -14.67 2.77
CA ARG A 142 -30.16 -13.85 2.37
C ARG A 142 -30.81 -13.23 3.61
N PRO A 143 -31.18 -11.94 3.62
CA PRO A 143 -31.84 -11.33 4.78
C PRO A 143 -33.16 -11.97 5.19
N THR A 144 -33.48 -11.93 6.50
CA THR A 144 -34.67 -12.60 7.08
C THR A 144 -35.57 -11.72 7.97
N GLN A 145 -35.24 -10.45 8.23
CA GLN A 145 -36.13 -9.55 8.98
C GLN A 145 -36.75 -8.43 8.13
N THR A 146 -38.03 -8.15 8.40
CA THR A 146 -38.77 -6.95 7.97
C THR A 146 -39.61 -6.44 9.16
N SER A 147 -38.98 -5.85 10.17
CA SER A 147 -39.69 -5.24 11.30
C SER A 147 -40.22 -3.86 10.89
N GLY A 148 -41.52 -3.75 10.60
CA GLY A 148 -42.19 -2.61 9.95
C GLY A 148 -42.13 -1.24 10.66
N LYS A 149 -40.92 -0.73 10.86
CA LYS A 149 -40.55 0.63 11.26
C LYS A 149 -40.03 1.39 10.02
N LYS A 150 -39.73 2.67 10.15
CA LYS A 150 -39.10 3.50 9.10
C LYS A 150 -37.63 3.82 9.42
N GLY A 151 -36.92 4.32 8.42
CA GLY A 151 -35.56 4.86 8.53
C GLY A 151 -35.25 5.79 7.34
N THR A 152 -33.99 6.24 7.23
CA THR A 152 -33.60 7.24 6.20
C THR A 152 -32.40 6.79 5.36
N LEU A 153 -32.54 6.95 4.05
CA LEU A 153 -31.43 6.89 3.10
C LEU A 153 -30.94 8.33 2.85
N ASN A 154 -29.74 8.65 3.28
CA ASN A 154 -29.08 9.91 2.96
C ASN A 154 -28.20 9.69 1.73
N TYR A 155 -28.23 10.60 0.75
CA TYR A 155 -27.43 10.46 -0.46
C TYR A 155 -26.57 11.70 -0.73
N LYS A 156 -25.38 11.47 -1.31
CA LYS A 156 -24.52 12.51 -1.90
C LYS A 156 -24.01 11.98 -3.24
N VAL A 157 -24.32 12.70 -4.32
CA VAL A 157 -23.92 12.36 -5.69
C VAL A 157 -23.15 13.52 -6.30
N THR A 158 -21.86 13.33 -6.56
CA THR A 158 -21.00 14.34 -7.21
C THR A 158 -20.68 13.91 -8.64
N PHE A 159 -20.93 14.79 -9.61
CA PHE A 159 -20.76 14.54 -11.04
C PHE A 159 -20.21 15.78 -11.79
N PRO A 160 -19.51 15.61 -12.93
CA PRO A 160 -18.95 16.72 -13.68
C PRO A 160 -20.02 17.63 -14.32
N ASN A 161 -19.70 18.90 -14.52
CA ASN A 161 -20.51 19.85 -15.29
C ASN A 161 -20.13 19.90 -16.78
N SER A 162 -18.95 19.38 -17.14
CA SER A 162 -18.43 19.36 -18.51
C SER A 162 -17.81 17.99 -18.78
N PRO A 163 -18.23 17.26 -19.83
CA PRO A 163 -19.37 17.56 -20.70
C PRO A 163 -20.70 17.56 -19.92
N ALA A 164 -21.67 18.37 -20.35
CA ALA A 164 -22.89 18.61 -19.60
C ALA A 164 -23.73 17.34 -19.39
N VAL A 165 -24.00 17.02 -18.13
CA VAL A 165 -24.91 15.95 -17.75
C VAL A 165 -26.35 16.37 -18.06
N THR A 166 -27.03 15.60 -18.91
CA THR A 166 -28.39 15.85 -19.41
C THR A 166 -29.45 15.02 -18.69
N ILE A 167 -29.05 13.92 -18.04
CA ILE A 167 -29.89 13.13 -17.12
C ILE A 167 -29.02 12.78 -15.90
N ALA A 168 -29.54 12.99 -14.69
CA ALA A 168 -28.95 12.46 -13.47
C ALA A 168 -30.08 12.03 -12.54
N ASP A 169 -30.34 10.73 -12.46
CA ASP A 169 -31.43 10.15 -11.66
C ASP A 169 -30.88 9.26 -10.56
N LEU A 170 -31.45 9.34 -9.36
CA LEU A 170 -31.29 8.38 -8.28
C LEU A 170 -32.60 7.59 -8.12
N THR A 171 -32.58 6.28 -8.36
CA THR A 171 -33.73 5.38 -8.19
C THR A 171 -33.50 4.43 -7.03
N VAL A 172 -34.47 4.31 -6.14
CA VAL A 172 -34.37 3.54 -4.89
C VAL A 172 -35.52 2.54 -4.83
N GLN A 173 -35.24 1.26 -5.07
CA GLN A 173 -36.24 0.21 -5.24
C GLN A 173 -36.14 -0.88 -4.17
N LYS A 174 -37.24 -1.17 -3.47
CA LYS A 174 -37.27 -2.21 -2.43
C LYS A 174 -37.14 -3.62 -3.02
N PHE A 175 -36.31 -4.47 -2.41
CA PHE A 175 -36.28 -5.91 -2.73
C PHE A 175 -37.54 -6.60 -2.20
N GLY A 176 -38.30 -7.26 -3.10
CA GLY A 176 -39.45 -8.10 -2.74
C GLY A 176 -40.71 -7.82 -3.57
N ALA A 177 -41.82 -8.45 -3.17
CA ALA A 177 -43.07 -8.43 -3.94
C ALA A 177 -43.87 -7.11 -3.88
N SER A 178 -43.45 -6.14 -3.05
CA SER A 178 -44.03 -4.79 -2.98
C SER A 178 -43.00 -3.77 -3.45
N SER A 179 -43.07 -3.39 -4.74
CA SER A 179 -42.13 -2.47 -5.38
C SER A 179 -42.40 -1.01 -5.01
N THR A 180 -42.07 -0.61 -3.78
CA THR A 180 -41.89 0.81 -3.48
C THR A 180 -40.62 1.26 -4.20
N SER A 181 -40.77 2.17 -5.17
CA SER A 181 -39.67 2.82 -5.88
C SER A 181 -39.76 4.33 -5.68
N VAL A 182 -38.63 4.97 -5.38
CA VAL A 182 -38.48 6.42 -5.29
C VAL A 182 -37.44 6.86 -6.31
N THR A 183 -37.80 7.75 -7.23
CA THR A 183 -36.86 8.35 -8.18
C THR A 183 -36.70 9.84 -7.88
N VAL A 184 -35.45 10.30 -7.83
CA VAL A 184 -35.09 11.71 -7.61
C VAL A 184 -34.25 12.21 -8.78
N ASP A 185 -34.73 13.27 -9.42
CA ASP A 185 -33.98 14.06 -10.41
C ASP A 185 -32.91 14.88 -9.68
N LEU A 186 -31.64 14.55 -9.90
CA LEU A 186 -30.47 15.16 -9.29
C LEU A 186 -30.05 16.47 -9.98
N LEU A 187 -30.62 16.80 -11.14
CA LEU A 187 -30.42 18.08 -11.84
C LEU A 187 -31.41 19.16 -11.37
N SER A 188 -32.56 18.76 -10.83
CA SER A 188 -33.60 19.66 -10.33
C SER A 188 -33.48 19.98 -8.84
N ASN A 189 -33.67 21.26 -8.50
CA ASN A 189 -33.81 21.76 -7.13
C ASN A 189 -35.27 22.08 -6.76
N THR A 190 -36.24 21.81 -7.63
CA THR A 190 -37.64 22.25 -7.45
C THR A 190 -38.49 21.29 -6.63
N THR A 191 -37.93 20.14 -6.25
CA THR A 191 -38.65 19.07 -5.56
C THR A 191 -37.80 18.49 -4.44
N ALA A 192 -38.33 18.49 -3.21
CA ALA A 192 -37.72 17.74 -2.11
C ALA A 192 -37.64 16.26 -2.50
N PRO A 193 -36.56 15.54 -2.14
CA PRO A 193 -35.60 15.89 -1.08
C PRO A 193 -34.28 16.56 -1.56
N ASN A 194 -34.17 16.98 -2.82
CA ASN A 194 -32.88 17.29 -3.41
C ASN A 194 -32.35 18.71 -3.13
N THR A 195 -31.07 18.80 -2.75
CA THR A 195 -30.28 20.03 -2.55
C THR A 195 -29.02 19.96 -3.40
N ILE A 196 -28.81 20.95 -4.27
CA ILE A 196 -27.68 21.00 -5.22
C ILE A 196 -26.67 22.06 -4.79
N ILE A 197 -25.40 21.69 -4.76
CA ILE A 197 -24.24 22.55 -4.47
C ILE A 197 -23.32 22.54 -5.70
N GLY A 198 -22.82 23.73 -6.07
CA GLY A 198 -22.01 23.94 -7.28
C GLY A 198 -22.77 24.76 -8.34
N ALA A 199 -22.11 25.78 -8.88
CA ALA A 199 -22.69 26.63 -9.92
C ALA A 199 -22.74 25.89 -11.27
N VAL A 200 -23.55 26.39 -12.21
CA VAL A 200 -23.58 25.84 -13.59
C VAL A 200 -22.20 25.89 -14.27
N SER A 201 -21.34 26.83 -13.84
CA SER A 201 -19.99 27.08 -14.35
C SER A 201 -18.85 26.45 -13.53
N SER A 202 -19.11 25.71 -12.45
CA SER A 202 -18.05 24.99 -11.71
C SER A 202 -17.61 23.72 -12.46
N ALA A 203 -16.50 23.09 -12.07
CA ALA A 203 -16.04 21.84 -12.70
C ALA A 203 -17.01 20.65 -12.45
N SER A 204 -17.65 20.62 -11.28
CA SER A 204 -18.60 19.59 -10.84
C SER A 204 -19.83 20.20 -10.16
N ARG A 205 -20.88 19.39 -10.02
CA ARG A 205 -22.05 19.62 -9.17
C ARG A 205 -22.22 18.45 -8.20
N THR A 206 -22.75 18.76 -7.01
CA THR A 206 -23.09 17.79 -5.97
C THR A 206 -24.58 17.89 -5.68
N ALA A 207 -25.32 16.81 -5.89
CA ALA A 207 -26.71 16.66 -5.47
C ALA A 207 -26.77 15.85 -4.17
N SER A 208 -27.61 16.23 -3.22
CA SER A 208 -27.70 15.59 -1.91
C SER A 208 -29.09 15.68 -1.31
N GLY A 209 -29.49 14.72 -0.47
CA GLY A 209 -30.82 14.70 0.12
C GLY A 209 -31.10 13.49 0.99
N VAL A 210 -32.32 13.44 1.53
CA VAL A 210 -32.78 12.43 2.50
C VAL A 210 -34.09 11.79 2.03
N ILE A 211 -34.14 10.46 1.93
CA ILE A 211 -35.34 9.71 1.54
C ILE A 211 -35.81 8.88 2.74
N GLU A 212 -37.03 9.13 3.22
CA GLU A 212 -37.68 8.27 4.22
C GLU A 212 -38.17 6.97 3.56
N LEU A 213 -37.83 5.84 4.16
CA LEU A 213 -38.15 4.50 3.65
C LEU A 213 -38.64 3.60 4.78
N ASP A 214 -39.53 2.66 4.45
CA ASP A 214 -39.90 1.58 5.38
C ASP A 214 -38.74 0.57 5.51
N SER A 215 -38.64 -0.11 6.65
CA SER A 215 -37.57 -1.09 6.92
C SER A 215 -37.40 -2.12 5.80
N GLY A 216 -36.17 -2.42 5.43
CA GLY A 216 -35.85 -3.45 4.43
C GLY A 216 -34.67 -3.08 3.54
N TYR A 217 -34.43 -3.91 2.52
CA TYR A 217 -33.33 -3.76 1.58
C TYR A 217 -33.81 -3.03 0.34
N TYR A 218 -32.97 -2.13 -0.17
CA TYR A 218 -33.23 -1.31 -1.34
C TYR A 218 -32.03 -1.34 -2.28
N GLU A 219 -32.30 -1.56 -3.56
CA GLU A 219 -31.37 -1.27 -4.64
C GLU A 219 -31.39 0.25 -4.89
N VAL A 220 -30.22 0.88 -4.84
CA VAL A 220 -30.00 2.31 -5.01
C VAL A 220 -29.21 2.48 -6.31
N LEU A 221 -29.91 2.75 -7.40
CA LEU A 221 -29.37 2.87 -8.75
C LEU A 221 -29.22 4.35 -9.12
N ILE A 222 -28.02 4.77 -9.46
CA ILE A 222 -27.77 6.06 -10.12
C ILE A 222 -27.69 5.84 -11.62
N THR A 223 -28.35 6.71 -12.38
CA THR A 223 -28.19 6.84 -13.83
C THR A 223 -27.69 8.24 -14.16
N LEU A 224 -26.51 8.34 -14.78
CA LEU A 224 -25.98 9.59 -15.33
C LEU A 224 -25.91 9.49 -16.86
N ASN A 225 -26.20 10.58 -17.56
CA ASN A 225 -26.08 10.65 -19.01
C ASN A 225 -25.53 12.00 -19.45
N ASN A 226 -24.49 12.00 -20.29
CA ASN A 226 -23.90 13.18 -20.92
C ASN A 226 -23.77 13.02 -22.45
N GLY A 227 -24.57 12.10 -23.03
CA GLY A 227 -24.41 11.56 -24.38
C GLY A 227 -24.04 10.07 -24.37
N THR A 228 -23.50 9.57 -23.25
CA THR A 228 -23.40 8.13 -22.94
C THR A 228 -24.11 7.84 -21.62
N VAL A 229 -24.94 6.80 -21.57
CA VAL A 229 -25.58 6.34 -20.34
C VAL A 229 -24.57 5.59 -19.48
N PHE A 230 -24.47 5.99 -18.22
CA PHE A 230 -23.74 5.30 -17.17
C PHE A 230 -24.71 4.95 -16.03
N GLN A 231 -24.54 3.77 -15.46
CA GLN A 231 -25.31 3.30 -14.31
C GLN A 231 -24.37 2.67 -13.27
N ASP A 232 -24.62 2.98 -12.01
CA ASP A 232 -23.94 2.38 -10.86
C ASP A 232 -24.97 2.13 -9.76
N GLY A 233 -24.77 1.07 -9.00
CA GLY A 233 -25.72 0.56 -8.03
C GLY A 233 -25.09 0.31 -6.67
N ASP A 234 -25.89 0.49 -5.63
CA ASP A 234 -25.55 0.12 -4.25
C ASP A 234 -26.75 -0.55 -3.57
N ILE A 235 -26.52 -1.30 -2.50
CA ILE A 235 -27.58 -1.93 -1.72
C ILE A 235 -27.66 -1.27 -0.33
N ALA A 236 -28.68 -0.44 -0.16
CA ALA A 236 -29.02 0.13 1.14
C ALA A 236 -29.89 -0.82 1.97
N HIS A 237 -29.71 -0.79 3.28
CA HIS A 237 -30.59 -1.49 4.23
C HIS A 237 -31.08 -0.49 5.27
N ILE A 238 -32.40 -0.39 5.39
CA ILE A 238 -33.09 0.60 6.21
C ILE A 238 -33.61 -0.08 7.48
N TYR A 239 -33.18 0.38 8.65
CA TYR A 239 -33.55 -0.20 9.95
C TYR A 239 -33.53 0.88 11.06
N ASP A 240 -34.40 0.73 12.08
CA ASP A 240 -34.43 1.46 13.36
C ASP A 240 -34.00 2.94 13.38
N ASN A 241 -34.60 3.79 12.54
CA ASN A 241 -34.25 5.23 12.43
C ASN A 241 -32.77 5.52 12.13
N LEU A 242 -31.98 4.53 11.72
CA LEU A 242 -30.59 4.73 11.34
C LEU A 242 -30.51 5.40 9.97
N GLU A 243 -29.55 6.31 9.86
CA GLU A 243 -29.12 6.92 8.60
C GLU A 243 -28.24 5.93 7.84
N THR A 244 -28.64 5.60 6.62
CA THR A 244 -27.80 4.86 5.67
C THR A 244 -27.24 5.85 4.65
N PRO A 245 -25.95 6.20 4.68
CA PRO A 245 -25.35 7.09 3.71
C PRO A 245 -24.94 6.35 2.42
N ALA A 246 -25.49 6.79 1.29
CA ALA A 246 -25.10 6.34 -0.04
C ALA A 246 -24.32 7.47 -0.75
N ILE A 247 -22.99 7.34 -0.78
CA ILE A 247 -22.09 8.31 -1.43
C ILE A 247 -21.59 7.74 -2.75
N PHE A 248 -21.80 8.53 -3.80
CA PHE A 248 -21.36 8.24 -5.16
C PHE A 248 -20.62 9.46 -5.71
N THR A 249 -19.34 9.31 -6.03
CA THR A 249 -18.57 10.38 -6.66
C THR A 249 -18.00 9.91 -7.97
N TYR A 250 -18.22 10.71 -9.01
CA TYR A 250 -17.72 10.49 -10.36
C TYR A 250 -16.88 11.68 -10.79
N THR A 251 -15.66 11.39 -11.23
CA THR A 251 -14.72 12.36 -11.78
C THR A 251 -14.51 12.09 -13.25
N ASP A 252 -14.51 13.12 -14.09
CA ASP A 252 -14.07 13.05 -15.48
C ASP A 252 -12.63 13.59 -15.56
N THR A 253 -11.73 12.83 -16.18
CA THR A 253 -10.31 13.15 -16.30
C THR A 253 -9.88 13.52 -17.72
N GLY A 254 -10.79 13.63 -18.69
CA GLY A 254 -10.39 13.96 -20.06
C GLY A 254 -11.53 14.16 -21.05
N THR A 255 -11.35 15.14 -21.94
CA THR A 255 -12.30 15.54 -22.98
C THR A 255 -12.82 14.35 -23.81
N GLY A 256 -13.96 13.79 -23.40
CA GLY A 256 -14.74 12.83 -24.16
C GLY A 256 -14.78 11.39 -23.65
N SER A 257 -14.55 11.08 -22.36
CA SER A 257 -14.64 9.68 -21.88
C SER A 257 -15.11 9.47 -20.45
N ARG A 258 -16.35 8.93 -20.35
CA ARG A 258 -16.90 8.04 -19.31
C ARG A 258 -16.89 8.55 -17.85
N PHE A 259 -18.05 8.47 -17.20
CA PHE A 259 -18.14 8.55 -15.74
C PHE A 259 -17.35 7.39 -15.12
N ALA A 260 -16.29 7.71 -14.37
CA ALA A 260 -15.55 6.76 -13.55
C ALA A 260 -15.90 7.00 -12.08
N LYS A 261 -16.32 5.93 -11.39
CA LYS A 261 -16.39 5.90 -9.93
C LYS A 261 -14.96 6.05 -9.38
N ALA A 262 -14.78 6.69 -8.24
CA ALA A 262 -13.50 6.63 -7.54
C ALA A 262 -13.15 5.15 -7.23
N ASP A 263 -12.12 4.63 -7.89
CA ASP A 263 -11.67 3.26 -7.76
C ASP A 263 -10.36 3.25 -6.96
N TYR A 264 -10.40 2.66 -5.76
CA TYR A 264 -9.23 2.50 -4.89
C TYR A 264 -8.78 1.03 -4.86
N SER A 265 -9.10 0.23 -5.89
CA SER A 265 -8.70 -1.18 -5.96
C SER A 265 -7.22 -1.40 -6.31
N ALA A 266 -6.55 -0.40 -6.86
CA ALA A 266 -5.11 -0.45 -7.13
C ALA A 266 -4.30 -0.47 -5.82
N GLU A 267 -3.21 -1.22 -5.79
CA GLU A 267 -2.39 -1.34 -4.58
C GLU A 267 -1.51 -0.09 -4.40
N GLY A 268 -1.55 0.52 -3.20
CA GLY A 268 -0.67 1.62 -2.82
C GLY A 268 -1.26 2.61 -1.82
N VAL A 269 -0.64 3.79 -1.77
CA VAL A 269 -0.94 4.81 -0.76
C VAL A 269 -2.01 5.79 -1.26
N TYR A 270 -3.01 6.05 -0.44
CA TYR A 270 -4.12 6.95 -0.73
C TYR A 270 -4.21 8.05 0.33
N VAL A 271 -4.25 9.32 -0.09
CA VAL A 271 -4.21 10.48 0.80
C VAL A 271 -5.46 11.36 0.63
N GLY A 272 -6.10 11.70 1.75
CA GLY A 272 -7.15 12.71 1.86
C GLY A 272 -6.71 13.90 2.71
N ILE A 273 -7.30 15.07 2.49
CA ILE A 273 -6.97 16.29 3.25
C ILE A 273 -8.27 16.98 3.70
N ILE A 274 -8.40 17.18 5.01
CA ILE A 274 -9.46 17.98 5.62
C ILE A 274 -8.83 19.26 6.17
N SER A 275 -9.37 20.40 5.74
CA SER A 275 -9.11 21.72 6.31
C SER A 275 -10.25 22.08 7.26
N PHE A 276 -9.96 22.58 8.47
CA PHE A 276 -11.01 22.95 9.42
C PHE A 276 -10.78 24.27 10.15
N ALA A 277 -11.87 24.97 10.41
CA ALA A 277 -11.99 26.14 11.28
C ALA A 277 -13.34 26.04 11.99
N GLY A 278 -14.20 27.07 11.96
CA GLY A 278 -15.58 26.98 12.46
C GLY A 278 -16.42 25.89 11.76
N THR A 279 -16.01 25.46 10.57
CA THR A 279 -16.55 24.31 9.82
C THR A 279 -15.39 23.41 9.34
N ALA A 280 -15.67 22.16 8.96
CA ALA A 280 -14.65 21.25 8.40
C ALA A 280 -14.95 20.86 6.96
N THR A 281 -13.99 21.08 6.07
CA THR A 281 -14.07 20.87 4.61
C THR A 281 -13.07 19.82 4.19
N ASP A 282 -13.52 18.81 3.44
CA ASP A 282 -12.64 17.86 2.76
C ASP A 282 -12.29 18.46 1.40
N LEU A 283 -10.99 18.64 1.11
CA LEU A 283 -10.52 19.32 -0.10
C LEU A 283 -10.75 18.51 -1.38
N PHE A 284 -11.16 17.25 -1.25
CA PHE A 284 -11.48 16.34 -2.34
C PHE A 284 -12.90 15.79 -2.22
N ASP A 285 -13.78 16.49 -1.48
CA ASP A 285 -15.20 16.17 -1.33
C ASP A 285 -15.52 14.79 -0.71
N GLY A 286 -14.54 14.18 -0.04
CA GLY A 286 -14.63 12.82 0.53
C GLY A 286 -13.95 11.74 -0.31
N ASN A 287 -13.26 12.12 -1.39
CA ASN A 287 -12.40 11.22 -2.15
C ASN A 287 -10.97 11.19 -1.57
N LEU A 288 -10.26 10.10 -1.83
CA LEU A 288 -8.82 10.01 -1.65
C LEU A 288 -8.10 10.17 -2.98
N ILE A 289 -6.89 10.71 -2.93
CA ILE A 289 -5.97 10.82 -4.07
C ILE A 289 -4.95 9.67 -3.97
N PHE A 290 -4.80 8.88 -5.03
CA PHE A 290 -3.72 7.89 -5.14
C PHE A 290 -2.37 8.61 -5.20
N LEU A 291 -1.39 8.20 -4.40
CA LEU A 291 -0.12 8.88 -4.24
C LEU A 291 0.88 8.49 -5.33
N ASP A 292 0.56 8.79 -6.59
CA ASP A 292 1.52 8.77 -7.70
C ASP A 292 2.09 10.20 -7.95
N ALA A 293 2.83 10.40 -9.05
CA ALA A 293 3.40 11.71 -9.38
C ALA A 293 2.32 12.79 -9.69
N ALA A 294 1.20 12.41 -10.30
CA ALA A 294 0.06 13.29 -10.57
C ALA A 294 -0.77 13.53 -9.29
N GLY A 295 -0.91 12.52 -8.44
CA GLY A 295 -1.52 12.62 -7.12
C GLY A 295 -0.75 13.53 -6.18
N THR A 296 0.58 13.39 -6.13
CA THR A 296 1.49 14.30 -5.40
C THR A 296 1.33 15.74 -5.88
N THR A 297 1.25 15.96 -7.19
CA THR A 297 0.97 17.27 -7.78
C THR A 297 -0.42 17.80 -7.36
N THR A 298 -1.43 16.94 -7.34
CA THR A 298 -2.82 17.28 -6.94
C THR A 298 -2.90 17.67 -5.45
N LEU A 299 -2.31 16.87 -4.57
CA LEU A 299 -2.27 17.08 -3.12
C LEU A 299 -1.51 18.36 -2.76
N THR A 300 -0.31 18.56 -3.33
CA THR A 300 0.48 19.77 -3.06
C THR A 300 -0.17 21.03 -3.64
N ASN A 301 -0.88 20.95 -4.77
CA ASN A 301 -1.67 22.06 -5.29
C ASN A 301 -2.90 22.38 -4.42
N ALA A 302 -3.60 21.38 -3.88
CA ALA A 302 -4.68 21.62 -2.92
C ALA A 302 -4.16 22.34 -1.67
N LEU A 303 -3.01 21.93 -1.14
CA LEU A 303 -2.36 22.62 -0.01
C LEU A 303 -1.90 24.04 -0.36
N LYS A 304 -1.39 24.29 -1.57
CA LYS A 304 -0.92 25.62 -2.01
C LYS A 304 -2.06 26.61 -2.27
N TYR A 305 -3.17 26.16 -2.86
CA TYR A 305 -4.20 27.05 -3.42
C TYR A 305 -5.55 26.99 -2.68
N GLN A 306 -5.88 25.89 -2.01
CA GLN A 306 -7.19 25.70 -1.35
C GLN A 306 -7.09 25.77 0.18
N TYR A 307 -6.05 25.17 0.78
CA TYR A 307 -5.76 25.30 2.21
C TYR A 307 -5.24 26.72 2.51
N ASN A 308 -6.14 27.57 2.97
CA ASN A 308 -5.92 28.97 3.35
C ASN A 308 -6.63 29.24 4.68
N ILE A 309 -6.25 30.30 5.38
CA ILE A 309 -6.94 30.72 6.61
C ILE A 309 -8.43 30.96 6.36
N ALA A 310 -9.26 30.50 7.29
CA ALA A 310 -10.70 30.66 7.21
C ALA A 310 -11.12 32.12 7.44
N SER A 311 -12.19 32.55 6.77
CA SER A 311 -12.80 33.87 6.95
C SER A 311 -13.72 33.95 8.18
N GLN A 312 -13.95 32.84 8.89
CA GLN A 312 -14.80 32.75 10.06
C GLN A 312 -14.03 32.14 11.23
N SER A 313 -14.21 32.73 12.41
CA SER A 313 -13.63 32.25 13.67
C SER A 313 -14.21 30.92 14.10
N GLY A 314 -13.38 30.09 14.72
CA GLY A 314 -13.77 28.85 15.38
C GLY A 314 -12.89 27.67 14.98
N THR A 315 -12.99 26.60 15.75
CA THR A 315 -12.10 25.42 15.69
C THR A 315 -12.96 24.18 15.94
N ALA A 316 -13.45 23.56 14.86
CA ALA A 316 -14.31 22.38 14.85
C ALA A 316 -13.49 21.08 14.85
N LEU A 317 -12.63 20.94 15.86
CA LEU A 317 -11.54 19.98 15.95
C LEU A 317 -12.02 18.51 16.03
N PHE A 318 -12.96 18.21 16.92
CA PHE A 318 -13.51 16.84 17.00
C PHE A 318 -14.38 16.49 15.80
N TYR A 319 -15.11 17.47 15.26
CA TYR A 319 -15.92 17.28 14.05
C TYR A 319 -15.07 17.02 12.80
N SER A 320 -13.90 17.67 12.64
CA SER A 320 -13.04 17.47 11.48
C SER A 320 -12.44 16.05 11.45
N VAL A 321 -12.05 15.52 12.61
CA VAL A 321 -11.61 14.12 12.76
C VAL A 321 -12.78 13.15 12.59
N HIS A 322 -13.99 13.49 13.07
CA HIS A 322 -15.19 12.70 12.77
C HIS A 322 -15.45 12.61 11.27
N LYS A 323 -15.31 13.70 10.53
CA LYS A 323 -15.47 13.74 9.08
C LYS A 323 -14.44 12.85 8.37
N ALA A 324 -13.20 12.81 8.83
CA ALA A 324 -12.19 11.87 8.32
C ALA A 324 -12.66 10.41 8.50
N ILE A 325 -13.12 10.07 9.72
CA ILE A 325 -13.58 8.71 10.08
C ILE A 325 -14.85 8.30 9.30
N ALA A 326 -15.79 9.23 9.10
CA ALA A 326 -17.00 9.00 8.32
C ALA A 326 -16.67 8.77 6.83
N ASN A 327 -15.76 9.58 6.26
CA ASN A 327 -15.29 9.41 4.88
C ASN A 327 -14.52 8.09 4.71
N LEU A 328 -13.69 7.71 5.69
CA LEU A 328 -13.01 6.41 5.73
C LEU A 328 -13.99 5.24 5.70
N LYS A 329 -15.08 5.31 6.47
CA LYS A 329 -16.09 4.23 6.49
C LYS A 329 -16.93 4.21 5.22
N SER A 330 -17.32 5.38 4.71
CA SER A 330 -18.15 5.49 3.51
C SER A 330 -17.47 4.87 2.29
N ASN A 331 -16.15 4.98 2.19
CA ASN A 331 -15.34 4.46 1.09
C ASN A 331 -14.77 3.05 1.32
N GLU A 332 -15.06 2.40 2.46
CA GLU A 332 -14.42 1.15 2.90
C GLU A 332 -14.44 0.00 1.86
N ALA A 333 -15.54 -0.09 1.11
CA ALA A 333 -15.72 -1.09 0.06
C ALA A 333 -14.79 -0.88 -1.16
N LEU A 334 -14.38 0.36 -1.43
CA LEU A 334 -13.62 0.75 -2.61
C LEU A 334 -12.11 0.50 -2.47
N TYR A 335 -11.61 0.39 -1.23
CA TYR A 335 -10.18 0.28 -0.90
C TYR A 335 -9.47 -0.98 -1.43
N PRO A 336 -8.13 -1.04 -1.37
CA PRO A 336 -7.37 -2.21 -1.84
C PRO A 336 -7.66 -3.43 -0.97
N THR A 337 -7.67 -4.62 -1.55
CA THR A 337 -7.78 -5.88 -0.78
C THR A 337 -6.58 -6.13 0.13
N ASN A 338 -5.41 -5.60 -0.22
CA ASN A 338 -4.17 -5.69 0.56
C ASN A 338 -3.92 -4.45 1.46
N LEU A 339 -4.95 -3.64 1.76
CA LEU A 339 -4.83 -2.50 2.68
C LEU A 339 -4.24 -2.95 4.01
N GLU A 340 -3.08 -2.43 4.39
CA GLU A 340 -2.35 -2.79 5.61
C GLU A 340 -2.50 -1.79 6.76
N SER A 341 -2.61 -0.49 6.46
CA SER A 341 -2.76 0.53 7.51
C SER A 341 -3.73 1.66 7.14
N VAL A 342 -4.38 2.23 8.18
CA VAL A 342 -5.26 3.39 8.07
C VAL A 342 -4.83 4.42 9.11
N ASN A 343 -4.44 5.60 8.65
CA ASN A 343 -3.75 6.60 9.44
C ASN A 343 -4.49 7.94 9.42
N LEU A 344 -4.61 8.57 10.60
CA LEU A 344 -5.09 9.95 10.75
C LEU A 344 -3.94 10.80 11.32
N ILE A 345 -3.66 11.96 10.75
CA ILE A 345 -2.67 12.90 11.27
C ILE A 345 -3.36 14.24 11.44
N THR A 346 -3.57 14.64 12.69
CA THR A 346 -4.27 15.88 13.05
C THR A 346 -3.28 16.95 13.51
N PHE A 347 -3.43 18.17 13.02
CA PHE A 347 -2.74 19.36 13.54
C PHE A 347 -3.75 20.39 14.07
N THR A 348 -3.45 21.04 15.20
CA THR A 348 -4.20 22.21 15.71
C THR A 348 -3.35 23.12 16.60
N ASP A 349 -3.67 24.41 16.65
CA ASP A 349 -3.13 25.36 17.63
C ASP A 349 -4.08 25.61 18.82
N GLY A 350 -5.38 25.35 18.63
CA GLY A 350 -6.45 25.82 19.51
C GLY A 350 -7.15 24.75 20.35
N LEU A 351 -8.21 25.19 21.05
CA LEU A 351 -9.17 24.33 21.74
C LEU A 351 -10.41 24.13 20.87
N ASP A 352 -11.07 22.98 21.01
CA ASP A 352 -12.37 22.76 20.34
C ASP A 352 -13.43 23.75 20.84
N ASN A 353 -13.98 24.53 19.91
CA ASN A 353 -15.10 25.46 20.16
C ASN A 353 -16.15 25.46 19.03
N GLY A 354 -15.85 24.85 17.88
CA GLY A 354 -16.74 24.80 16.71
C GLY A 354 -17.57 23.52 16.60
N SER A 355 -17.11 22.39 17.15
CA SER A 355 -17.70 21.07 16.85
C SER A 355 -19.15 20.91 17.31
N PHE A 356 -19.56 21.57 18.40
CA PHE A 356 -20.97 21.58 18.83
C PHE A 356 -21.88 22.26 17.81
N LEU A 357 -21.49 23.42 17.26
CA LEU A 357 -22.30 24.13 16.28
C LEU A 357 -22.33 23.37 14.95
N GLN A 358 -21.17 22.87 14.52
CA GLN A 358 -21.02 22.16 13.25
C GLN A 358 -21.76 20.81 13.23
N SER A 359 -21.70 20.02 14.31
CA SER A 359 -22.49 18.76 14.42
C SER A 359 -24.00 19.00 14.52
N ASN A 360 -24.43 20.21 14.91
CA ASN A 360 -25.84 20.59 14.92
C ASN A 360 -26.37 21.02 13.54
N SER A 361 -25.54 21.69 12.73
CA SER A 361 -25.91 22.18 11.40
C SER A 361 -25.73 21.12 10.31
N ALA A 362 -24.73 20.24 10.45
CA ALA A 362 -24.47 19.11 9.57
C ALA A 362 -24.06 17.90 10.42
N PRO A 363 -25.02 17.14 10.99
CA PRO A 363 -24.70 15.93 11.75
C PRO A 363 -24.00 14.91 10.86
N LEU A 364 -23.05 14.18 11.45
CA LEU A 364 -22.39 13.02 10.86
C LEU A 364 -22.82 11.78 11.63
N GLU A 365 -23.18 10.71 10.93
CA GLU A 365 -23.55 9.42 11.54
C GLU A 365 -24.68 9.56 12.59
N GLY A 366 -25.66 10.41 12.31
CA GLY A 366 -26.74 10.79 13.25
C GLY A 366 -26.31 11.55 14.51
N GLN A 367 -25.01 11.84 14.71
CA GLN A 367 -24.51 12.50 15.93
C GLN A 367 -24.82 14.00 15.92
N LYS A 368 -25.72 14.42 16.83
CA LYS A 368 -26.23 15.79 16.96
C LYS A 368 -26.29 16.22 18.42
N GLN A 369 -26.20 17.52 18.70
CA GLN A 369 -26.30 18.12 20.05
C GLN A 369 -25.27 17.59 21.07
N MET A 370 -24.14 17.04 20.61
CA MET A 370 -23.08 16.54 21.49
C MET A 370 -22.19 17.69 21.97
N GLU A 371 -22.21 17.98 23.27
CA GLU A 371 -21.31 18.93 23.92
C GLU A 371 -19.84 18.49 23.74
N SER A 372 -18.90 19.45 23.79
CA SER A 372 -17.49 19.23 23.42
C SER A 372 -16.82 18.06 24.20
N GLY A 373 -17.05 17.94 25.51
CA GLY A 373 -16.52 16.83 26.32
C GLY A 373 -17.05 15.44 25.91
N PRO A 374 -18.39 15.23 25.90
CA PRO A 374 -19.00 14.02 25.35
C PRO A 374 -18.60 13.70 23.90
N TYR A 375 -18.43 14.73 23.05
CA TYR A 375 -18.03 14.52 21.66
C TYR A 375 -16.56 14.11 21.53
N ALA A 376 -15.66 14.71 22.32
CA ALA A 376 -14.26 14.29 22.43
C ALA A 376 -14.14 12.81 22.84
N ALA A 377 -14.92 12.39 23.85
CA ALA A 377 -14.96 11.00 24.29
C ALA A 377 -15.52 10.06 23.20
N TYR A 378 -16.54 10.48 22.45
CA TYR A 378 -17.06 9.71 21.32
C TYR A 378 -15.99 9.53 20.22
N ILE A 379 -15.26 10.58 19.84
CA ILE A 379 -14.22 10.49 18.81
C ILE A 379 -13.01 9.68 19.28
N GLY A 380 -12.58 9.80 20.54
CA GLY A 380 -11.54 8.93 21.11
C GLY A 380 -11.94 7.45 21.11
N ASN A 381 -13.22 7.15 21.36
CA ASN A 381 -13.75 5.79 21.20
C ASN A 381 -13.75 5.36 19.72
N GLN A 382 -14.16 6.21 18.77
CA GLN A 382 -14.09 5.88 17.34
C GLN A 382 -12.66 5.57 16.89
N ILE A 383 -11.66 6.35 17.32
CA ILE A 383 -10.24 6.11 17.00
C ILE A 383 -9.75 4.77 17.55
N THR A 384 -10.19 4.38 18.74
CA THR A 384 -9.67 3.19 19.44
C THR A 384 -10.42 1.90 19.14
N SER A 385 -11.71 1.95 18.80
CA SER A 385 -12.54 0.75 18.58
C SER A 385 -12.92 0.50 17.12
N ARG A 386 -12.83 1.51 16.23
CA ARG A 386 -13.31 1.37 14.85
C ARG A 386 -12.25 0.76 13.95
N THR A 387 -12.69 -0.16 13.10
CA THR A 387 -11.87 -0.71 12.02
C THR A 387 -12.39 -0.26 10.66
N ILE A 388 -11.46 -0.11 9.73
CA ILE A 388 -11.68 0.22 8.32
C ILE A 388 -11.07 -0.92 7.51
N ARG A 389 -11.93 -1.67 6.82
CA ARG A 389 -11.61 -2.93 6.10
C ARG A 389 -10.87 -3.95 6.98
N GLY A 390 -11.26 -4.01 8.25
CA GLY A 390 -10.66 -4.90 9.25
C GLY A 390 -9.34 -4.41 9.86
N LYS A 391 -8.76 -3.29 9.39
CA LYS A 391 -7.56 -2.68 9.99
C LYS A 391 -7.95 -1.60 11.01
N PRO A 392 -7.28 -1.49 12.17
CA PRO A 392 -7.55 -0.46 13.16
C PRO A 392 -7.08 0.92 12.69
N ILE A 393 -7.71 1.98 13.21
CA ILE A 393 -7.27 3.36 12.95
C ILE A 393 -6.04 3.68 13.81
N THR A 394 -4.97 4.14 13.15
CA THR A 394 -3.80 4.72 13.81
C THR A 394 -3.88 6.25 13.73
N ALA A 395 -4.20 6.91 14.83
CA ALA A 395 -4.29 8.36 14.88
C ALA A 395 -3.04 8.97 15.55
N TYR A 396 -2.53 10.04 14.94
CA TYR A 396 -1.50 10.92 15.46
C TYR A 396 -2.10 12.32 15.63
N SER A 397 -1.76 13.00 16.72
CA SER A 397 -2.11 14.41 16.92
C SER A 397 -0.86 15.22 17.25
N ALA A 398 -0.70 16.37 16.60
CA ALA A 398 0.34 17.33 16.89
C ALA A 398 -0.29 18.69 17.17
N GLY A 399 0.23 19.45 18.13
CA GLY A 399 -0.27 20.80 18.37
C GLY A 399 0.77 21.79 18.86
N VAL A 400 0.74 22.99 18.27
CA VAL A 400 1.55 24.15 18.66
C VAL A 400 0.63 25.15 19.34
N LYS A 401 0.69 25.19 20.67
CA LYS A 401 -0.27 25.92 21.50
C LYS A 401 -0.40 27.40 21.11
N GLY A 402 -1.59 27.81 20.68
CA GLY A 402 -1.97 29.20 20.38
C GLY A 402 -1.82 30.14 21.58
N GLY A 403 -1.67 31.43 21.29
CA GLY A 403 -1.48 32.47 22.32
C GLY A 403 -2.71 32.71 23.20
N ASP A 404 -3.89 32.42 22.66
CA ASP A 404 -5.23 32.54 23.27
C ASP A 404 -5.67 31.30 24.05
N VAL A 405 -4.94 30.18 23.96
CA VAL A 405 -5.23 28.97 24.73
C VAL A 405 -4.80 29.17 26.19
N GLU A 406 -5.75 29.44 27.09
CA GLU A 406 -5.45 29.53 28.53
C GLU A 406 -5.38 28.15 29.20
N ASP A 407 -6.30 27.22 28.84
CA ASP A 407 -6.35 25.88 29.43
C ASP A 407 -5.41 24.88 28.72
N ILE A 408 -4.17 24.86 29.19
CA ILE A 408 -3.12 23.91 28.74
C ILE A 408 -3.50 22.45 29.08
N GLY A 409 -4.31 22.23 30.12
CA GLY A 409 -4.78 20.91 30.54
C GLY A 409 -5.76 20.34 29.52
N LYS A 410 -6.80 21.10 29.18
CA LYS A 410 -7.76 20.76 28.12
C LYS A 410 -7.06 20.59 26.76
N PHE A 411 -6.15 21.48 26.38
CA PHE A 411 -5.38 21.34 25.14
C PHE A 411 -4.60 20.02 25.05
N THR A 412 -3.92 19.64 26.15
CA THR A 412 -3.17 18.37 26.20
C THR A 412 -4.12 17.16 26.19
N SER A 413 -5.27 17.27 26.86
CA SER A 413 -6.32 16.23 26.87
C SER A 413 -6.97 16.05 25.50
N ASP A 414 -7.21 17.13 24.76
CA ASP A 414 -7.84 17.10 23.44
C ASP A 414 -6.90 16.45 22.42
N LEU A 415 -5.61 16.81 22.41
CA LEU A 415 -4.61 16.10 21.61
C LEU A 415 -4.59 14.60 21.94
N SER A 416 -4.64 14.23 23.23
CA SER A 416 -4.65 12.83 23.65
C SER A 416 -5.93 12.08 23.24
N ALA A 417 -7.07 12.75 23.20
CA ALA A 417 -8.34 12.17 22.72
C ALA A 417 -8.39 11.97 21.20
N LEU A 418 -7.53 12.66 20.44
CA LEU A 418 -7.43 12.59 18.97
C LEU A 418 -6.30 11.67 18.48
N ALA A 419 -5.63 10.96 19.38
CA ALA A 419 -4.51 10.08 19.04
C ALA A 419 -4.70 8.67 19.58
N SER A 420 -4.09 7.70 18.90
CA SER A 420 -3.86 6.37 19.47
C SER A 420 -2.84 6.48 20.63
N PRO A 421 -2.78 5.50 21.55
CA PRO A 421 -1.87 5.55 22.71
C PRO A 421 -0.42 5.86 22.33
N GLY A 422 0.15 6.89 22.96
CA GLY A 422 1.53 7.34 22.73
C GLY A 422 1.78 8.17 21.46
N LYS A 423 0.73 8.54 20.71
CA LYS A 423 0.84 9.25 19.41
C LYS A 423 0.35 10.71 19.43
N SER A 424 0.24 11.30 20.62
CA SER A 424 -0.09 12.73 20.83
C SER A 424 1.15 13.56 21.17
N PHE A 425 1.40 14.63 20.44
CA PHE A 425 2.61 15.47 20.54
C PHE A 425 2.25 16.94 20.78
N LYS A 426 2.68 17.47 21.93
CA LYS A 426 2.67 18.93 22.17
C LYS A 426 4.01 19.51 21.76
N LEU A 427 3.99 20.40 20.78
CA LEU A 427 5.17 21.04 20.19
C LEU A 427 5.40 22.43 20.79
N ALA A 428 6.64 22.90 20.77
CA ALA A 428 7.00 24.22 21.30
C ALA A 428 6.80 25.36 20.28
N ASN A 429 6.93 25.06 18.98
CA ASN A 429 6.81 26.02 17.89
C ASN A 429 6.48 25.31 16.55
N TYR A 430 6.20 26.09 15.51
CA TYR A 430 5.89 25.57 14.16
C TYR A 430 7.11 24.97 13.44
N GLU A 431 8.34 25.35 13.80
CA GLU A 431 9.56 24.73 13.24
C GLU A 431 9.59 23.22 13.55
N GLN A 432 9.25 22.84 14.80
CA GLN A 432 9.15 21.44 15.22
C GLN A 432 8.03 20.65 14.54
N LEU A 433 7.06 21.31 13.88
CA LEU A 433 5.97 20.64 13.19
C LEU A 433 6.47 19.83 11.98
N THR A 434 7.42 20.40 11.22
CA THR A 434 8.03 19.71 10.07
C THR A 434 8.79 18.46 10.53
N ASP A 435 9.61 18.57 11.58
CA ASP A 435 10.34 17.44 12.16
C ASP A 435 9.40 16.36 12.72
N GLN A 436 8.28 16.77 13.33
CA GLN A 436 7.31 15.83 13.87
C GLN A 436 6.52 15.12 12.77
N PHE A 437 6.14 15.83 11.70
CA PHE A 437 5.49 15.22 10.53
C PHE A 437 6.43 14.24 9.83
N LYS A 438 7.70 14.60 9.64
CA LYS A 438 8.73 13.69 9.12
C LYS A 438 8.85 12.41 9.96
N LYS A 439 8.95 12.51 11.28
CA LYS A 439 8.99 11.34 12.19
C LYS A 439 7.73 10.47 12.10
N ILE A 440 6.57 11.07 11.82
CA ILE A 440 5.33 10.32 11.60
C ILE A 440 5.41 9.57 10.27
N ALA A 441 5.85 10.23 9.18
CA ALA A 441 6.07 9.62 7.87
C ALA A 441 7.06 8.44 7.93
N GLU A 442 8.26 8.66 8.49
CA GLU A 442 9.27 7.61 8.73
C GLU A 442 8.74 6.45 9.60
N GLY A 443 7.74 6.71 10.45
CA GLY A 443 7.05 5.73 11.27
C GLY A 443 5.86 5.02 10.59
N LEU A 444 5.50 5.38 9.35
CA LEU A 444 4.48 4.68 8.57
C LEU A 444 5.11 3.44 7.91
N ASN A 445 4.57 2.27 8.24
CA ASN A 445 4.98 0.99 7.66
C ASN A 445 4.32 0.78 6.27
N ILE A 446 4.71 1.63 5.31
CA ILE A 446 4.25 1.59 3.91
C ILE A 446 5.21 0.83 3.00
N THR A 447 6.47 0.68 3.42
CA THR A 447 7.49 -0.14 2.74
C THR A 447 8.33 -0.90 3.76
N ASN A 448 8.61 -2.16 3.43
CA ASN A 448 9.58 -3.02 4.10
C ASN A 448 10.72 -3.31 3.11
N THR A 449 11.97 -3.08 3.51
CA THR A 449 13.14 -3.28 2.64
C THR A 449 13.91 -4.52 3.07
N ASP A 450 13.65 -5.65 2.39
CA ASP A 450 14.45 -6.86 2.57
C ASP A 450 15.77 -6.71 1.82
N THR A 451 16.88 -6.79 2.56
CA THR A 451 18.24 -6.67 2.00
C THR A 451 18.84 -8.06 1.80
N THR A 452 19.24 -8.38 0.58
CA THR A 452 19.96 -9.62 0.26
C THR A 452 21.43 -9.31 0.05
N PHE A 453 22.31 -9.88 0.89
CA PHE A 453 23.77 -9.73 0.78
C PHE A 453 24.40 -11.01 0.21
N THR A 454 24.94 -10.94 -0.99
CA THR A 454 25.67 -12.04 -1.65
C THR A 454 27.16 -11.89 -1.39
N MET A 455 27.69 -12.66 -0.44
CA MET A 455 29.15 -12.74 -0.25
C MET A 455 29.78 -13.55 -1.39
N VAL A 456 30.40 -12.83 -2.34
CA VAL A 456 31.26 -13.40 -3.39
C VAL A 456 32.66 -13.62 -2.85
N THR A 457 33.21 -14.84 -2.98
CA THR A 457 34.61 -15.16 -2.64
C THR A 457 35.24 -16.00 -3.75
N THR A 458 36.56 -15.98 -3.90
CA THR A 458 37.25 -16.89 -4.83
C THR A 458 37.25 -18.32 -4.29
N GLY A 459 37.50 -19.30 -5.17
CA GLY A 459 37.75 -20.68 -4.76
C GLY A 459 38.91 -20.79 -3.76
N ASN A 460 38.58 -21.01 -2.49
CA ASN A 460 39.54 -21.12 -1.38
C ASN A 460 39.66 -22.58 -0.89
N ASP A 461 40.75 -22.88 -0.19
CA ASP A 461 40.97 -24.20 0.39
C ASP A 461 39.89 -24.52 1.45
N PRO A 462 39.51 -25.80 1.65
CA PRO A 462 38.65 -26.21 2.75
C PRO A 462 39.18 -25.74 4.12
N ASP A 463 38.26 -25.45 5.05
CA ASP A 463 38.52 -24.87 6.37
C ASP A 463 39.10 -23.43 6.35
N THR A 464 39.02 -22.72 5.22
CA THR A 464 39.36 -21.29 5.16
C THR A 464 38.29 -20.47 5.88
N LYS A 465 38.69 -19.65 6.84
CA LYS A 465 37.81 -18.63 7.42
C LYS A 465 37.68 -17.44 6.47
N ILE A 466 36.46 -16.93 6.33
CA ILE A 466 36.12 -15.75 5.55
C ILE A 466 35.42 -14.77 6.48
N ARG A 467 35.86 -13.51 6.51
CA ARG A 467 35.28 -12.43 7.33
C ARG A 467 34.97 -11.22 6.44
N MET A 468 33.76 -10.70 6.58
CA MET A 468 33.32 -9.44 5.99
C MET A 468 33.30 -8.37 7.07
N THR A 469 33.94 -7.22 6.85
CA THR A 469 33.98 -6.09 7.80
C THR A 469 33.35 -4.84 7.18
N PHE A 470 32.60 -4.07 7.96
CA PHE A 470 31.73 -2.96 7.50
C PHE A 470 32.05 -1.61 8.16
N ASP A 471 33.04 -1.57 9.05
CA ASP A 471 33.55 -0.38 9.71
C ASP A 471 34.81 0.19 9.04
N SER A 472 35.12 1.46 9.30
CA SER A 472 36.27 2.17 8.70
C SER A 472 37.59 1.76 9.37
N ILE A 473 37.92 0.48 9.25
CA ILE A 473 39.17 -0.12 9.73
C ILE A 473 40.30 0.08 8.71
N GLY A 474 41.54 -0.23 9.10
CA GLY A 474 42.71 -0.19 8.20
C GLY A 474 42.67 -1.23 7.07
N ILE A 475 43.82 -1.47 6.45
CA ILE A 475 43.99 -2.47 5.37
C ILE A 475 44.94 -3.62 5.74
N ASP A 476 45.56 -3.54 6.92
CA ASP A 476 46.52 -4.53 7.42
C ASP A 476 45.85 -5.72 8.11
N SER A 477 46.56 -6.84 8.21
CA SER A 477 46.03 -8.10 8.78
C SER A 477 45.45 -8.01 10.21
N SER A 478 45.91 -7.05 11.02
CA SER A 478 45.38 -6.77 12.36
C SER A 478 44.03 -6.05 12.35
N ALA A 479 43.71 -5.32 11.27
CA ALA A 479 42.47 -4.55 11.16
C ALA A 479 41.24 -5.48 11.17
N ALA A 480 41.30 -6.60 10.45
CA ALA A 480 40.23 -7.60 10.39
C ALA A 480 39.83 -8.12 11.79
N SER A 481 40.82 -8.35 12.66
CA SER A 481 40.61 -8.84 14.03
C SER A 481 40.09 -7.77 14.99
N GLY A 482 40.35 -6.48 14.71
CA GLY A 482 39.90 -5.35 15.50
C GLY A 482 38.56 -4.74 15.07
N SER A 483 37.96 -5.23 13.98
CA SER A 483 36.63 -4.82 13.53
C SER A 483 35.57 -5.11 14.59
N THR A 484 34.69 -4.13 14.81
CA THR A 484 33.50 -4.24 15.66
C THR A 484 32.22 -4.42 14.85
N LYS A 485 32.31 -4.37 13.52
CA LYS A 485 31.20 -4.53 12.59
C LYS A 485 31.55 -5.56 11.53
N TYR A 486 31.28 -6.83 11.81
CA TYR A 486 31.63 -7.93 10.92
C TYR A 486 30.61 -9.07 10.95
N PHE A 487 30.68 -9.93 9.94
CA PHE A 487 30.32 -11.34 10.09
C PHE A 487 31.49 -12.21 9.61
N GLU A 488 31.64 -13.41 10.16
CA GLU A 488 32.59 -14.41 9.66
C GLU A 488 31.97 -15.78 9.56
N GLY A 489 32.53 -16.64 8.71
CA GLY A 489 32.18 -18.05 8.59
C GLY A 489 33.37 -18.87 8.09
N THR A 490 33.20 -20.20 8.05
CA THR A 490 34.23 -21.15 7.61
C THR A 490 33.75 -21.88 6.35
N LEU A 491 34.54 -21.79 5.28
CA LEU A 491 34.30 -22.50 4.04
C LEU A 491 34.56 -24.00 4.22
N THR A 492 33.57 -24.81 3.88
CA THR A 492 33.63 -26.27 3.89
C THR A 492 33.11 -26.81 2.56
N TYR A 493 33.42 -28.06 2.25
CA TYR A 493 32.95 -28.72 1.03
C TYR A 493 32.28 -30.06 1.40
N THR A 494 31.02 -30.24 1.00
CA THR A 494 30.27 -31.48 1.20
C THR A 494 29.93 -32.06 -0.16
N ALA A 495 30.39 -33.29 -0.43
CA ALA A 495 30.25 -33.96 -1.74
C ALA A 495 30.84 -33.19 -2.96
N GLY A 496 31.59 -32.12 -2.73
CA GLY A 496 32.14 -31.23 -3.76
C GLY A 496 31.48 -29.86 -3.81
N ASP A 497 30.30 -29.71 -3.20
CA ASP A 497 29.57 -28.44 -3.14
C ASP A 497 30.06 -27.58 -1.94
N PRO A 498 30.26 -26.27 -2.12
CA PRO A 498 30.75 -25.38 -1.07
C PRO A 498 29.64 -24.96 -0.11
N TYR A 499 29.98 -24.85 1.18
CA TYR A 499 29.09 -24.35 2.24
C TYR A 499 29.85 -23.41 3.19
N LEU A 500 29.22 -22.29 3.55
CA LEU A 500 29.70 -21.41 4.62
C LEU A 500 29.06 -21.86 5.94
N THR A 501 29.88 -22.15 6.94
CA THR A 501 29.46 -22.82 8.19
C THR A 501 30.05 -22.12 9.41
N ASN A 502 29.49 -22.39 10.61
CA ASN A 502 29.96 -21.78 11.87
C ASN A 502 29.99 -20.25 11.75
N ILE A 503 28.88 -19.69 11.27
CA ILE A 503 28.78 -18.26 11.01
C ILE A 503 28.66 -17.53 12.36
N THR A 504 29.23 -16.33 12.45
CA THR A 504 29.17 -15.50 13.65
C THR A 504 29.07 -14.03 13.24
N TYR A 505 28.11 -13.33 13.83
CA TYR A 505 27.83 -11.92 13.59
C TYR A 505 28.30 -11.06 14.77
N ALA A 506 28.72 -9.83 14.50
CA ALA A 506 28.90 -8.80 15.52
C ALA A 506 27.54 -8.20 15.95
N ASP A 507 27.52 -7.46 17.06
CA ASP A 507 26.29 -6.82 17.57
C ASP A 507 25.65 -5.91 16.50
N GLY A 508 24.35 -6.12 16.24
CA GLY A 508 23.60 -5.40 15.20
C GLY A 508 23.76 -5.95 13.78
N PHE A 509 24.38 -7.12 13.61
CA PHE A 509 24.42 -7.88 12.36
C PHE A 509 23.68 -9.22 12.50
N GLY A 510 23.20 -9.77 11.37
CA GLY A 510 22.48 -11.04 11.32
C GLY A 510 21.91 -11.29 9.91
N SER A 511 21.38 -12.48 9.68
CA SER A 511 20.53 -12.79 8.51
C SER A 511 19.59 -13.95 8.83
N THR A 512 18.65 -14.25 7.92
CA THR A 512 17.66 -15.33 8.09
C THR A 512 18.30 -16.71 8.23
N GLU A 513 19.49 -16.91 7.62
CA GLU A 513 20.24 -18.15 7.66
C GLU A 513 20.95 -18.41 9.01
N GLY A 514 21.04 -17.38 9.87
CA GLY A 514 21.71 -17.48 11.17
C GLY A 514 23.13 -18.02 11.08
N ASP A 515 23.47 -18.98 11.95
CA ASP A 515 24.82 -19.56 12.08
C ASP A 515 25.19 -20.51 10.90
N GLY A 516 24.30 -20.66 9.92
CA GLY A 516 24.45 -21.52 8.74
C GLY A 516 23.99 -22.98 8.98
N PRO A 517 24.30 -23.92 8.06
CA PRO A 517 25.16 -23.76 6.88
C PRO A 517 24.46 -23.06 5.71
N ILE A 518 25.16 -22.14 5.04
CA ILE A 518 24.70 -21.49 3.81
C ILE A 518 25.30 -22.21 2.60
N PRO A 519 24.49 -22.72 1.65
CA PRO A 519 25.00 -23.31 0.41
C PRO A 519 25.61 -22.23 -0.50
N GLY A 520 26.78 -22.52 -1.07
CA GLY A 520 27.46 -21.67 -2.02
C GLY A 520 27.15 -22.08 -3.47
N THR A 521 26.95 -21.11 -4.35
CA THR A 521 26.84 -21.34 -5.80
C THR A 521 28.17 -21.04 -6.47
N ILE A 522 28.73 -21.99 -7.22
CA ILE A 522 29.97 -21.78 -7.98
C ILE A 522 29.65 -21.07 -9.30
N ASN A 523 30.33 -19.96 -9.58
CA ASN A 523 30.29 -19.26 -10.86
C ASN A 523 31.72 -19.02 -11.37
N GLY A 524 32.19 -19.85 -12.30
CA GLY A 524 33.59 -19.80 -12.76
C GLY A 524 34.57 -20.09 -11.62
N SER A 525 35.38 -19.09 -11.26
CA SER A 525 36.33 -19.12 -10.14
C SER A 525 35.77 -18.58 -8.81
N GLU A 526 34.52 -18.13 -8.80
CA GLU A 526 33.86 -17.51 -7.66
C GLU A 526 32.86 -18.46 -6.99
N ILE A 527 32.59 -18.20 -5.72
CA ILE A 527 31.61 -18.88 -4.88
C ILE A 527 30.74 -17.81 -4.22
N ASN A 528 29.44 -17.89 -4.46
CA ASN A 528 28.45 -16.92 -4.02
C ASN A 528 27.63 -17.51 -2.86
N PHE A 529 27.69 -16.89 -1.69
CA PHE A 529 26.85 -17.21 -0.53
C PHE A 529 25.82 -16.12 -0.34
N VAL A 530 24.53 -16.46 -0.40
CA VAL A 530 23.43 -15.51 -0.28
C VAL A 530 22.95 -15.46 1.17
N LEU A 531 22.92 -14.26 1.76
CA LEU A 531 22.37 -13.98 3.08
C LEU A 531 21.09 -13.13 2.90
N THR A 532 19.94 -13.65 3.28
CA THR A 532 18.64 -12.99 3.11
C THR A 532 18.21 -12.23 4.37
N ASN A 533 17.62 -11.05 4.20
CA ASN A 533 17.33 -10.09 5.27
C ASN A 533 18.56 -9.78 6.13
N PHE A 534 19.67 -9.43 5.46
CA PHE A 534 20.96 -9.16 6.09
C PHE A 534 20.95 -7.81 6.83
N GLN A 535 21.19 -7.87 8.14
CA GLN A 535 21.21 -6.73 9.05
C GLN A 535 22.64 -6.18 9.21
N GLY A 536 22.76 -4.86 9.41
CA GLY A 536 24.02 -4.17 9.67
C GLY A 536 24.74 -3.59 8.45
N TYR A 537 24.34 -3.96 7.22
CA TYR A 537 24.70 -3.22 6.02
C TYR A 537 23.90 -1.91 5.90
N ASN A 538 24.52 -0.87 5.33
CA ASN A 538 23.87 0.38 4.96
C ASN A 538 24.61 0.94 3.74
N ARG A 539 23.90 1.46 2.73
CA ARG A 539 24.52 2.07 1.52
C ARG A 539 25.63 3.08 1.85
N ALA A 540 25.48 3.85 2.93
CA ALA A 540 26.49 4.80 3.40
C ALA A 540 27.81 4.16 3.90
N ASN A 541 27.83 2.87 4.24
CA ASN A 541 29.03 2.14 4.66
C ASN A 541 29.65 1.25 3.56
N ALA A 542 29.09 1.24 2.34
CA ALA A 542 29.57 0.46 1.19
C ALA A 542 31.09 0.57 0.95
N ILE A 543 31.64 1.78 1.04
CA ILE A 543 33.09 2.06 0.86
C ILE A 543 34.00 1.43 1.94
N ASN A 544 33.44 1.04 3.08
CA ASN A 544 34.16 0.41 4.18
C ASN A 544 34.13 -1.13 4.09
N VAL A 545 33.27 -1.70 3.23
CA VAL A 545 33.11 -3.16 3.12
C VAL A 545 34.39 -3.79 2.57
N LYS A 546 34.94 -4.74 3.33
CA LYS A 546 36.15 -5.49 2.97
C LYS A 546 35.97 -6.97 3.27
N GLN A 547 36.47 -7.80 2.37
CA GLN A 547 36.60 -9.23 2.59
C GLN A 547 38.01 -9.58 3.06
N TRP A 548 38.08 -10.52 4.00
CA TRP A 548 39.31 -11.07 4.54
C TRP A 548 39.22 -12.59 4.55
N THR A 549 40.33 -13.26 4.22
CA THR A 549 40.45 -14.72 4.32
C THR A 549 41.58 -15.09 5.29
N LYS A 550 41.46 -16.27 5.89
CA LYS A 550 42.50 -16.84 6.76
C LYS A 550 42.46 -18.36 6.60
N LYS A 551 43.46 -18.93 5.94
CA LYS A 551 43.53 -20.39 5.74
C LYS A 551 43.80 -21.08 7.07
N LYS A 552 43.48 -22.38 7.15
CA LYS A 552 43.65 -23.20 8.36
C LYS A 552 45.06 -23.15 8.98
N ALA A 553 46.10 -22.99 8.16
CA ALA A 553 47.50 -22.91 8.61
C ALA A 553 47.96 -21.47 8.94
N ASP A 554 47.19 -20.44 8.57
CA ASP A 554 47.59 -19.05 8.68
C ASP A 554 47.31 -18.49 10.08
N THR A 555 48.23 -17.67 10.59
CA THR A 555 48.04 -16.93 11.85
C THR A 555 47.46 -15.53 11.62
N LEU A 556 47.61 -14.97 10.42
CA LEU A 556 47.19 -13.62 10.04
C LEU A 556 46.02 -13.65 9.04
N TRP A 557 45.20 -12.60 9.04
CA TRP A 557 44.20 -12.38 7.99
C TRP A 557 44.86 -11.80 6.74
N GLN A 558 44.43 -12.27 5.57
CA GLN A 558 44.76 -11.68 4.28
C GLN A 558 43.57 -10.89 3.76
N ARG A 559 43.80 -9.66 3.32
CA ARG A 559 42.76 -8.83 2.68
C ARG A 559 42.57 -9.32 1.25
N ASN A 560 41.33 -9.59 0.85
CA ASN A 560 41.01 -9.67 -0.58
C ASN A 560 40.97 -8.24 -1.13
N SER A 561 42.04 -7.82 -1.81
CA SER A 561 42.13 -6.48 -2.42
C SER A 561 41.33 -6.33 -3.72
N GLU A 562 40.85 -7.44 -4.29
CA GLU A 562 40.04 -7.47 -5.50
C GLU A 562 38.54 -7.49 -5.16
N TYR A 563 38.18 -7.75 -3.90
CA TYR A 563 36.80 -7.67 -3.45
C TYR A 563 36.27 -6.24 -3.54
N SER A 564 35.17 -6.08 -4.28
CA SER A 564 34.34 -4.89 -4.27
C SER A 564 32.91 -5.27 -3.87
N VAL A 565 32.20 -4.37 -3.18
CA VAL A 565 30.81 -4.63 -2.77
C VAL A 565 29.82 -4.61 -3.95
N GLY A 566 30.23 -4.11 -5.13
CA GLY A 566 29.61 -4.32 -6.44
C GLY A 566 28.09 -4.56 -6.49
N SER A 567 27.70 -5.61 -7.21
CA SER A 567 26.34 -6.19 -7.21
C SER A 567 26.12 -7.17 -6.04
N ALA A 568 26.96 -7.13 -5.01
CA ALA A 568 26.87 -8.04 -3.86
C ALA A 568 25.67 -7.74 -2.95
N VAL A 569 24.90 -6.67 -3.19
CA VAL A 569 23.71 -6.36 -2.40
C VAL A 569 22.55 -6.01 -3.32
N ALA A 570 21.46 -6.76 -3.19
CA ALA A 570 20.19 -6.50 -3.86
C ALA A 570 19.12 -6.13 -2.83
N TYR A 571 18.19 -5.26 -3.22
CA TYR A 571 17.09 -4.82 -2.37
C TYR A 571 15.75 -5.24 -2.97
N THR A 572 14.89 -5.83 -2.14
CA THR A 572 13.48 -6.08 -2.49
C THR A 572 12.59 -5.24 -1.58
N PHE A 573 11.69 -4.47 -2.18
CA PHE A 573 10.76 -3.59 -1.49
C PHE A 573 9.38 -4.25 -1.42
N ASP A 574 8.96 -4.67 -0.23
CA ASP A 574 7.59 -5.06 0.09
C ASP A 574 6.75 -3.79 0.29
N ARG A 575 5.92 -3.44 -0.69
CA ARG A 575 5.11 -2.22 -0.71
C ARG A 575 3.70 -2.50 -0.20
N ARG A 576 3.22 -1.66 0.71
CA ARG A 576 2.01 -1.91 1.50
C ARG A 576 0.97 -0.82 1.26
N SER A 577 -0.22 -1.23 0.85
CA SER A 577 -1.34 -0.32 0.67
C SER A 577 -1.70 0.37 1.99
N ALA A 578 -1.86 1.69 1.95
CA ALA A 578 -2.15 2.49 3.13
C ALA A 578 -3.11 3.63 2.81
N ILE A 579 -3.94 3.99 3.78
CA ILE A 579 -4.81 5.16 3.68
C ILE A 579 -4.40 6.17 4.75
N ILE A 580 -4.38 7.45 4.36
CA ILE A 580 -3.89 8.54 5.18
C ILE A 580 -4.85 9.73 5.05
N TYR A 581 -5.31 10.28 6.17
CA TYR A 581 -5.98 11.58 6.21
C TYR A 581 -5.13 12.59 6.98
N LEU A 582 -4.79 13.69 6.31
CA LEU A 582 -4.31 14.91 6.96
C LEU A 582 -5.52 15.73 7.41
N VAL A 583 -5.57 16.09 8.69
CA VAL A 583 -6.64 16.90 9.29
C VAL A 583 -6.00 18.17 9.86
N LEU A 584 -6.07 19.26 9.11
CA LEU A 584 -5.26 20.46 9.32
C LEU A 584 -6.13 21.65 9.73
N ASP A 585 -5.77 22.26 10.85
CA ASP A 585 -6.38 23.49 11.33
C ASP A 585 -6.08 24.65 10.37
N ALA A 586 -7.09 25.48 10.12
CA ALA A 586 -7.07 26.67 9.29
C ALA A 586 -7.82 27.83 9.98
N SER A 587 -8.06 27.73 11.29
CA SER A 587 -8.78 28.70 12.07
C SER A 587 -8.07 30.06 12.17
N THR A 588 -8.83 31.10 12.55
CA THR A 588 -8.33 32.47 12.56
C THR A 588 -7.23 32.75 13.59
N SER A 589 -7.02 31.88 14.60
CA SER A 589 -5.95 32.01 15.59
C SER A 589 -4.55 31.81 14.97
N LEU A 590 -4.48 31.09 13.85
CA LEU A 590 -3.25 30.85 13.07
C LEU A 590 -2.70 32.11 12.37
N ALA A 591 -3.47 33.20 12.29
CA ALA A 591 -2.93 34.51 11.91
C ALA A 591 -3.18 35.56 13.00
N SER A 592 -2.09 36.18 13.44
CA SER A 592 -2.12 37.41 14.23
C SER A 592 -1.99 38.64 13.32
N ASN A 593 -2.08 39.82 13.91
CA ASN A 593 -1.71 41.09 13.25
C ASN A 593 -0.21 41.20 12.92
N THR A 594 0.62 40.22 13.30
CA THR A 594 2.09 40.22 13.15
C THR A 594 2.69 38.94 12.55
N SER A 595 1.89 37.89 12.33
CA SER A 595 2.37 36.57 11.88
C SER A 595 1.23 35.78 11.22
N ASP A 596 1.52 35.01 10.18
CA ASP A 596 0.63 34.01 9.58
C ASP A 596 1.37 32.67 9.57
N TYR A 597 0.82 31.65 10.23
CA TYR A 597 1.41 30.33 10.39
C TYR A 597 0.87 29.28 9.40
N ILE A 598 -0.10 29.64 8.54
CA ILE A 598 -0.58 28.76 7.46
C ILE A 598 0.56 28.32 6.53
N PRO A 599 1.55 29.16 6.14
CA PRO A 599 2.69 28.73 5.33
C PRO A 599 3.51 27.62 5.98
N ASP A 600 3.72 27.65 7.30
CA ASP A 600 4.52 26.64 8.01
C ASP A 600 3.81 25.29 8.05
N ILE A 601 2.50 25.29 8.36
CA ILE A 601 1.67 24.06 8.36
C ILE A 601 1.57 23.48 6.95
N ARG A 602 1.36 24.34 5.94
CA ARG A 602 1.35 23.97 4.51
C ARG A 602 2.67 23.31 4.11
N ASN A 603 3.82 23.89 4.51
CA ASN A 603 5.14 23.36 4.19
C ASN A 603 5.41 22.01 4.88
N ALA A 604 5.00 21.85 6.15
CA ALA A 604 5.10 20.58 6.87
C ALA A 604 4.24 19.49 6.21
N ALA A 605 3.00 19.81 5.81
CA ALA A 605 2.09 18.89 5.12
C ALA A 605 2.58 18.51 3.72
N ILE A 606 3.15 19.44 2.95
CA ILE A 606 3.77 19.16 1.64
C ILE A 606 4.96 18.20 1.81
N ARG A 607 5.87 18.49 2.74
CA ARG A 607 7.05 17.63 3.01
C ARG A 607 6.63 16.23 3.45
N PHE A 608 5.61 16.11 4.28
CA PHE A 608 5.04 14.81 4.68
C PHE A 608 4.57 13.98 3.48
N ILE A 609 3.90 14.60 2.50
CA ILE A 609 3.47 13.93 1.26
C ILE A 609 4.69 13.53 0.41
N GLU A 610 5.68 14.41 0.29
CA GLU A 610 6.93 14.17 -0.45
C GLU A 610 7.79 13.05 0.18
N ASP A 611 7.90 13.00 1.51
CA ASP A 611 8.60 11.97 2.28
C ASP A 611 7.94 10.59 2.07
N ILE A 612 6.61 10.51 2.15
CA ILE A 612 5.84 9.27 1.95
C ILE A 612 5.90 8.81 0.49
N TYR A 613 5.77 9.73 -0.48
CA TYR A 613 5.95 9.40 -1.89
C TYR A 613 7.34 8.81 -2.14
N SER A 614 8.38 9.46 -1.61
CA SER A 614 9.77 9.02 -1.77
C SER A 614 10.06 7.68 -1.10
N GLN A 615 9.48 7.43 0.09
CA GLN A 615 9.56 6.16 0.79
C GLN A 615 8.82 5.02 0.05
N TYR A 616 7.64 5.31 -0.51
CA TYR A 616 6.84 4.31 -1.22
C TYR A 616 7.48 3.93 -2.56
N HIS A 617 7.90 4.93 -3.35
CA HIS A 617 8.52 4.75 -4.66
C HIS A 617 10.05 4.57 -4.62
N GLU A 618 10.64 4.24 -3.46
CA GLU A 618 12.08 3.97 -3.40
C GLU A 618 12.45 2.80 -4.34
N GLY A 619 13.45 3.03 -5.19
CA GLY A 619 13.91 2.04 -6.17
C GLY A 619 12.95 1.82 -7.35
N GLU A 620 11.85 2.56 -7.47
CA GLU A 620 11.04 2.52 -8.69
C GLU A 620 11.66 3.35 -9.81
N ILE A 621 11.67 2.77 -11.01
CA ILE A 621 11.85 3.50 -12.26
C ILE A 621 10.52 4.21 -12.52
N SER A 622 10.51 5.53 -12.37
CA SER A 622 9.27 6.33 -12.39
C SER A 622 8.79 6.65 -13.81
N ASP A 623 9.69 6.63 -14.80
CA ASP A 623 9.34 6.71 -16.22
C ASP A 623 10.47 6.24 -17.12
N ILE A 624 10.10 5.79 -18.32
CA ILE A 624 11.05 5.49 -19.40
C ILE A 624 10.59 6.19 -20.68
N TYR A 625 11.41 7.11 -21.16
CA TYR A 625 11.10 7.93 -22.32
C TYR A 625 12.19 7.80 -23.38
N SER A 626 11.82 7.50 -24.62
CA SER A 626 12.77 7.62 -25.74
C SER A 626 12.71 9.05 -26.28
N PRO A 627 13.78 9.86 -26.15
CA PRO A 627 13.83 11.17 -26.79
C PRO A 627 13.71 11.00 -28.30
N LYS A 628 13.05 11.94 -28.99
CA LYS A 628 13.02 11.96 -30.46
C LYS A 628 14.43 12.14 -31.02
N THR A 629 15.09 11.02 -31.31
CA THR A 629 16.27 10.92 -32.16
C THR A 629 15.88 11.21 -33.63
N PRO A 630 16.85 11.28 -34.58
CA PRO A 630 16.59 11.77 -35.94
C PRO A 630 15.44 11.06 -36.66
N THR A 631 14.85 11.75 -37.65
CA THR A 631 13.58 11.41 -38.32
C THR A 631 13.50 10.05 -39.02
N SER A 632 14.57 9.25 -39.01
CA SER A 632 14.66 7.88 -39.51
C SER A 632 14.25 6.82 -38.48
N ILE A 633 14.42 7.05 -37.18
CA ILE A 633 14.12 6.07 -36.13
C ILE A 633 12.66 6.22 -35.68
N THR A 634 11.82 5.22 -35.97
CA THR A 634 10.38 5.24 -35.68
C THR A 634 9.93 4.23 -34.63
N GLU A 635 10.76 3.25 -34.27
CA GLU A 635 10.45 2.25 -33.24
C GLU A 635 10.95 2.70 -31.84
N PRO A 636 10.16 2.49 -30.77
CA PRO A 636 10.59 2.76 -29.41
C PRO A 636 11.49 1.63 -28.87
N TRP A 637 12.10 1.87 -27.72
CA TRP A 637 12.68 0.81 -26.88
C TRP A 637 11.57 -0.08 -26.32
N ILE A 638 11.79 -1.40 -26.28
CA ILE A 638 10.76 -2.37 -25.90
C ILE A 638 11.23 -3.24 -24.73
N LEU A 639 10.55 -3.16 -23.59
CA LEU A 639 10.73 -4.09 -22.47
C LEU A 639 10.38 -5.52 -22.89
N GLN A 640 11.27 -6.45 -22.55
CA GLN A 640 11.18 -7.87 -22.88
C GLN A 640 10.79 -8.67 -21.62
N ALA A 641 10.29 -9.89 -21.83
CA ALA A 641 9.76 -10.73 -20.74
C ALA A 641 10.82 -11.21 -19.72
N ASP A 642 12.11 -10.99 -20.00
CA ASP A 642 13.25 -11.27 -19.12
C ASP A 642 13.73 -10.03 -18.32
N GLY A 643 12.99 -8.91 -18.41
CA GLY A 643 13.31 -7.65 -17.72
C GLY A 643 14.28 -6.74 -18.48
N ARG A 644 14.70 -7.10 -19.70
CA ARG A 644 15.64 -6.28 -20.50
C ARG A 644 14.91 -5.34 -21.45
N TYR A 645 15.43 -4.12 -21.62
CA TYR A 645 15.00 -3.18 -22.65
C TYR A 645 15.81 -3.43 -23.92
N LYS A 646 15.10 -3.72 -25.01
CA LYS A 646 15.68 -3.95 -26.33
C LYS A 646 15.63 -2.65 -27.15
N SER A 647 16.75 -2.26 -27.74
CA SER A 647 16.82 -1.09 -28.62
C SER A 647 15.99 -1.30 -29.90
N PRO A 648 15.50 -0.22 -30.53
CA PRO A 648 15.14 -0.26 -31.93
C PRO A 648 16.38 -0.63 -32.78
N ALA A 649 16.15 -1.13 -34.00
CA ALA A 649 17.22 -1.25 -34.98
C ALA A 649 17.62 0.15 -35.47
N ILE A 650 18.92 0.38 -35.67
CA ILE A 650 19.49 1.66 -36.13
C ILE A 650 20.46 1.42 -37.29
N LEU A 651 20.58 2.41 -38.17
CA LEU A 651 21.49 2.39 -39.32
C LEU A 651 22.93 2.76 -38.90
N ASP A 652 23.87 2.60 -39.83
CA ASP A 652 25.25 3.07 -39.65
C ASP A 652 25.27 4.59 -39.38
N ASP A 653 26.10 5.00 -38.42
CA ASP A 653 26.25 6.37 -37.92
C ASP A 653 24.97 6.97 -37.25
N GLU A 654 23.98 6.14 -36.89
CA GLU A 654 22.83 6.52 -36.05
C GLU A 654 23.06 6.27 -34.55
N LYS A 655 22.25 6.96 -33.73
CA LYS A 655 22.24 6.86 -32.26
C LYS A 655 20.79 6.78 -31.76
N THR A 656 20.49 5.85 -30.87
CA THR A 656 19.22 5.75 -30.14
C THR A 656 19.42 5.92 -28.65
N ILE A 657 18.48 6.59 -27.97
CA ILE A 657 18.54 6.93 -26.55
C ILE A 657 17.22 6.55 -25.85
N MET A 658 17.35 6.10 -24.61
CA MET A 658 16.31 5.82 -23.63
C MET A 658 16.67 6.58 -22.34
N ARG A 659 15.81 7.51 -21.94
CA ARG A 659 15.86 8.15 -20.64
C ARG A 659 15.15 7.30 -19.60
N ILE A 660 15.73 7.19 -18.42
CA ILE A 660 15.15 6.56 -17.24
C ILE A 660 15.07 7.61 -16.15
N ASP A 661 13.86 7.89 -15.68
CA ASP A 661 13.61 8.68 -14.47
C ASP A 661 13.56 7.72 -13.26
N PHE A 662 14.16 8.09 -12.13
CA PHE A 662 14.14 7.30 -10.89
C PHE A 662 14.28 8.17 -9.64
N SER A 663 13.92 7.64 -8.46
CA SER A 663 13.93 8.37 -7.19
C SER A 663 14.81 7.68 -6.14
N THR A 664 15.51 8.47 -5.32
CA THR A 664 16.36 7.96 -4.23
C THR A 664 16.12 8.74 -2.93
N ILE A 665 16.05 8.03 -1.80
CA ILE A 665 15.89 8.65 -0.46
C ILE A 665 17.23 9.05 0.19
N GLY A 666 18.36 8.81 -0.49
CA GLY A 666 19.69 9.08 0.02
C GLY A 666 20.78 8.73 -0.99
N ALA A 667 22.04 8.77 -0.54
CA ALA A 667 23.17 8.38 -1.36
C ALA A 667 23.12 6.88 -1.68
N THR A 668 23.26 6.54 -2.97
CA THR A 668 23.15 5.17 -3.48
C THR A 668 24.08 4.96 -4.68
N THR A 669 24.12 3.76 -5.23
CA THR A 669 24.71 3.47 -6.54
C THR A 669 23.63 2.79 -7.39
N VAL A 670 23.37 3.30 -8.59
CA VAL A 670 22.49 2.65 -9.58
C VAL A 670 23.33 1.72 -10.45
N GLN A 671 22.84 0.51 -10.74
CA GLN A 671 23.55 -0.43 -11.61
C GLN A 671 22.82 -0.62 -12.93
N ILE A 672 23.57 -0.48 -14.01
CA ILE A 672 23.10 -0.68 -15.37
C ILE A 672 23.91 -1.82 -15.97
N GLN A 673 23.27 -2.96 -16.14
CA GLN A 673 23.83 -4.07 -16.90
C GLN A 673 23.57 -3.84 -18.38
N LEU A 674 24.66 -3.68 -19.13
CA LEU A 674 24.72 -3.59 -20.58
C LEU A 674 24.92 -4.99 -21.15
N ASP A 675 23.95 -5.52 -21.90
CA ASP A 675 24.06 -6.77 -22.64
C ASP A 675 23.99 -6.45 -24.13
N VAL A 676 25.12 -6.43 -24.84
CA VAL A 676 25.09 -6.12 -26.28
C VAL A 676 25.56 -7.30 -27.12
N SER A 677 24.78 -7.56 -28.17
CA SER A 677 25.11 -8.43 -29.29
C SER A 677 25.27 -7.55 -30.52
N SER A 678 26.51 -7.22 -30.89
CA SER A 678 26.84 -6.63 -32.20
C SER A 678 27.52 -7.70 -33.06
N GLU A 679 27.19 -7.73 -34.36
CA GLU A 679 27.86 -8.62 -35.32
C GLU A 679 29.27 -8.13 -35.71
N LEU A 680 29.69 -6.92 -35.30
CA LEU A 680 30.92 -6.25 -35.75
C LEU A 680 31.76 -5.61 -34.63
N ASP A 681 33.04 -5.35 -34.93
CA ASP A 681 34.00 -4.63 -34.06
C ASP A 681 33.88 -3.10 -34.23
N GLY A 682 33.05 -2.39 -33.47
CA GLY A 682 32.93 -0.94 -33.69
C GLY A 682 31.97 -0.14 -32.82
N ASP A 683 30.86 -0.75 -32.40
CA ASP A 683 29.72 0.00 -31.86
C ASP A 683 29.91 0.47 -30.41
N TYR A 684 29.06 1.39 -29.95
CA TYR A 684 29.15 1.95 -28.60
C TYR A 684 27.84 1.87 -27.85
N ALA A 685 27.89 1.36 -26.62
CA ALA A 685 26.88 1.64 -25.62
C ALA A 685 27.28 2.92 -24.89
N LEU A 686 26.31 3.78 -24.68
CA LEU A 686 26.50 5.01 -23.92
C LEU A 686 25.61 5.02 -22.68
N VAL A 687 26.17 5.51 -21.58
CA VAL A 687 25.41 5.90 -20.40
C VAL A 687 25.87 7.29 -20.01
N SER A 688 24.96 8.25 -20.01
CA SER A 688 25.28 9.67 -19.90
C SER A 688 24.33 10.40 -18.96
N GLY A 689 24.85 11.49 -18.37
CA GLY A 689 24.00 12.48 -17.75
C GLY A 689 23.16 11.97 -16.58
N LEU A 690 23.80 11.70 -15.44
CA LEU A 690 23.07 11.71 -14.17
C LEU A 690 22.75 13.17 -13.81
N TYR A 691 21.49 13.56 -13.93
CA TYR A 691 21.01 14.90 -13.58
C TYR A 691 19.98 14.83 -12.46
N LEU A 692 20.07 15.75 -11.50
CA LEU A 692 19.01 15.99 -10.52
C LEU A 692 17.86 16.76 -11.20
N ILE A 693 16.66 16.19 -11.16
CA ILE A 693 15.43 16.88 -11.54
C ILE A 693 15.08 17.83 -10.39
N ALA A 694 15.33 19.13 -10.58
CA ALA A 694 14.92 20.14 -9.61
C ALA A 694 13.39 20.13 -9.49
N SER A 695 12.88 20.14 -8.26
CA SER A 695 11.45 20.05 -7.93
C SER A 695 10.63 21.17 -8.59
N GLY A 696 9.98 20.85 -9.71
CA GLY A 696 9.18 21.77 -10.51
C GLY A 696 8.19 20.99 -11.40
N PRO A 697 7.09 21.62 -11.84
CA PRO A 697 6.04 20.92 -12.59
C PRO A 697 6.57 20.32 -13.90
N ARG A 698 6.10 19.12 -14.24
CA ARG A 698 6.34 18.45 -15.53
C ARG A 698 5.60 19.17 -16.66
N GLU A 699 6.16 20.30 -17.13
CA GLU A 699 5.90 20.77 -18.48
C GLU A 699 6.95 20.24 -19.46
N SER A 700 6.50 19.83 -20.63
CA SER A 700 7.28 19.13 -21.67
C SER A 700 8.32 19.98 -22.41
N ASN A 701 8.72 21.13 -21.84
CA ASN A 701 9.55 22.15 -22.48
C ASN A 701 10.66 22.70 -21.55
N TYR A 702 11.30 21.86 -20.72
CA TYR A 702 12.47 22.31 -19.96
C TYR A 702 13.64 22.70 -20.89
N SER A 703 14.05 23.96 -20.79
CA SER A 703 15.31 24.44 -21.33
C SER A 703 16.46 23.77 -20.59
N TRP A 704 17.50 23.35 -21.31
CA TRP A 704 18.67 22.63 -20.79
C TRP A 704 19.49 23.41 -19.73
N SER A 705 19.14 24.67 -19.46
CA SER A 705 19.89 25.61 -18.61
C SER A 705 19.59 25.55 -17.11
N SER A 706 18.61 24.76 -16.67
CA SER A 706 18.21 24.66 -15.25
C SER A 706 18.60 23.35 -14.55
N LEU A 707 19.33 22.45 -15.22
CA LEU A 707 19.80 21.19 -14.66
C LEU A 707 21.19 21.35 -14.02
N SER A 708 21.36 20.85 -12.79
CA SER A 708 22.68 20.70 -12.18
C SER A 708 23.23 19.29 -12.48
N ALA A 709 24.16 19.20 -13.43
CA ALA A 709 24.87 17.96 -13.73
C ALA A 709 25.76 17.58 -12.55
N LEU A 710 25.59 16.37 -12.00
CA LEU A 710 26.22 16.03 -10.71
C LEU A 710 27.61 15.38 -10.83
N SER A 711 27.88 14.52 -11.82
CA SER A 711 29.26 13.97 -12.01
C SER A 711 29.59 13.16 -13.28
N ILE A 712 28.68 12.85 -14.21
CA ILE A 712 28.98 11.96 -15.36
C ILE A 712 28.83 12.65 -16.72
N THR A 713 29.97 12.89 -17.38
CA THR A 713 30.11 13.66 -18.62
C THR A 713 29.88 12.87 -19.92
N GLU A 714 29.14 11.75 -19.87
CA GLU A 714 29.06 10.65 -20.87
C GLU A 714 30.16 9.57 -20.67
N TYR A 715 29.73 8.33 -20.44
CA TYR A 715 30.56 7.12 -20.47
C TYR A 715 30.23 6.33 -21.74
N GLN A 716 31.21 6.16 -22.61
CA GLN A 716 31.09 5.40 -23.85
C GLN A 716 31.90 4.10 -23.73
N TYR A 717 31.25 2.96 -23.91
CA TYR A 717 31.89 1.65 -23.92
C TYR A 717 31.86 1.08 -25.33
N ARG A 718 33.05 0.80 -25.89
CA ARG A 718 33.19 0.15 -27.20
C ARG A 718 32.87 -1.33 -27.09
N ILE A 719 32.01 -1.80 -27.97
CA ILE A 719 31.45 -3.16 -28.01
C ILE A 719 32.08 -3.95 -29.15
N SER A 720 32.26 -5.24 -28.92
CA SER A 720 32.36 -6.22 -29.98
C SER A 720 31.77 -7.57 -29.56
N GLY A 721 31.05 -8.22 -30.48
CA GLY A 721 30.43 -9.52 -30.25
C GLY A 721 29.33 -9.50 -29.17
N ASN A 722 29.21 -10.63 -28.46
CA ASN A 722 28.34 -10.76 -27.28
C ASN A 722 29.12 -10.38 -26.01
N ALA A 723 28.86 -9.21 -25.46
CA ALA A 723 29.51 -8.70 -24.25
C ALA A 723 28.47 -8.26 -23.20
N SER A 724 28.76 -8.55 -21.92
CA SER A 724 27.99 -8.04 -20.77
C SER A 724 28.90 -7.18 -19.89
N GLN A 725 28.43 -6.00 -19.47
CA GLN A 725 29.15 -5.09 -18.57
C GLN A 725 28.17 -4.42 -17.60
N THR A 726 28.49 -4.41 -16.30
CA THR A 726 27.73 -3.63 -15.31
C THR A 726 28.41 -2.28 -15.06
N ILE A 727 27.69 -1.18 -15.26
CA ILE A 727 28.12 0.18 -14.93
C ILE A 727 27.48 0.58 -13.59
N ALA A 728 28.33 0.96 -12.62
CA ALA A 728 27.92 1.41 -11.30
C ALA A 728 27.98 2.95 -11.21
N ILE A 729 26.85 3.58 -10.88
CA ILE A 729 26.67 5.03 -10.98
C ILE A 729 26.34 5.62 -9.60
N PRO A 730 27.28 6.34 -8.97
CA PRO A 730 27.06 6.91 -7.64
C PRO A 730 26.10 8.10 -7.71
N VAL A 731 25.03 8.02 -6.93
CA VAL A 731 24.06 9.08 -6.67
C VAL A 731 24.35 9.62 -5.28
N THR A 732 24.71 10.88 -5.15
CA THR A 732 25.34 11.42 -3.93
C THR A 732 24.37 12.02 -2.91
N SER A 733 23.09 12.16 -3.27
CA SER A 733 22.05 12.78 -2.43
C SER A 733 20.67 12.13 -2.68
N ALA A 734 19.73 12.36 -1.77
CA ALA A 734 18.31 12.10 -2.04
C ALA A 734 17.80 13.01 -3.18
N GLY A 735 16.81 12.55 -3.94
CA GLY A 735 16.15 13.33 -4.98
C GLY A 735 15.58 12.51 -6.13
N HIS A 736 14.98 13.21 -7.08
CA HIS A 736 14.58 12.65 -8.38
C HIS A 736 15.70 12.85 -9.38
N TYR A 737 16.04 11.81 -10.12
CA TYR A 737 17.11 11.81 -11.10
C TYR A 737 16.58 11.33 -12.43
N PHE A 738 17.26 11.73 -13.50
CA PHE A 738 17.21 10.96 -14.74
C PHE A 738 18.62 10.56 -15.18
N ILE A 739 18.66 9.51 -15.99
CA ILE A 739 19.85 9.08 -16.71
C ILE A 739 19.51 8.71 -18.15
N ASP A 740 20.38 9.07 -19.08
CA ASP A 740 20.25 8.70 -20.48
C ASP A 740 21.12 7.47 -20.78
N ILE A 741 20.51 6.44 -21.34
CA ILE A 741 21.14 5.21 -21.83
C ILE A 741 20.97 5.17 -23.35
N GLY A 742 21.94 4.65 -24.10
CA GLY A 742 21.79 4.54 -25.54
C GLY A 742 22.76 3.61 -26.24
N TYR A 743 22.58 3.55 -27.55
CA TYR A 743 23.37 2.75 -28.47
C TYR A 743 23.69 3.57 -29.72
N GLU A 744 24.94 3.52 -30.17
CA GLU A 744 25.48 4.27 -31.32
C GLU A 744 26.27 3.33 -32.21
N LYS A 745 25.87 3.23 -33.49
CA LYS A 745 26.47 2.32 -34.46
C LYS A 745 27.54 3.05 -35.27
N ASN A 746 28.77 2.55 -35.30
CA ASN A 746 29.84 3.16 -36.09
C ASN A 746 30.12 2.32 -37.36
N SER A 747 30.10 2.99 -38.51
CA SER A 747 30.27 2.40 -39.86
C SER A 747 31.49 1.44 -40.00
N SER A 748 31.46 0.43 -40.88
CA SER A 748 30.56 0.18 -42.01
C SER A 748 30.22 -1.31 -42.20
N GLY A 749 28.92 -1.64 -42.29
CA GLY A 749 28.45 -2.99 -42.63
C GLY A 749 26.99 -2.97 -43.07
N THR A 750 26.60 -3.84 -44.01
CA THR A 750 25.19 -3.91 -44.47
C THR A 750 24.24 -4.04 -43.28
N ALA A 751 23.20 -3.20 -43.24
CA ALA A 751 22.24 -3.11 -42.14
C ALA A 751 21.74 -4.49 -41.65
N GLY A 752 22.37 -4.96 -40.57
CA GLY A 752 22.03 -6.19 -39.85
C GLY A 752 21.06 -5.92 -38.71
N GLU A 753 20.64 -6.98 -38.02
CA GLU A 753 19.76 -6.88 -36.84
C GLU A 753 20.51 -6.46 -35.55
N ASP A 754 21.54 -5.62 -35.67
CA ASP A 754 22.35 -5.12 -34.56
C ASP A 754 21.47 -4.38 -33.56
N ARG A 755 21.37 -4.91 -32.34
CA ARG A 755 20.52 -4.37 -31.26
C ARG A 755 21.20 -4.55 -29.92
N ALA A 756 21.11 -3.51 -29.10
CA ALA A 756 21.61 -3.53 -27.75
C ALA A 756 20.48 -3.80 -26.75
N TRP A 757 20.81 -4.54 -25.69
CA TRP A 757 19.89 -4.91 -24.62
C TRP A 757 20.42 -4.35 -23.29
N PHE A 758 19.52 -3.86 -22.46
CA PHE A 758 19.90 -3.18 -21.22
C PHE A 758 19.01 -3.69 -20.10
N LYS A 759 19.62 -4.07 -18.99
CA LYS A 759 18.92 -4.41 -17.77
C LYS A 759 19.31 -3.40 -16.70
N ILE A 760 18.33 -2.86 -16.00
CA ILE A 760 18.57 -2.01 -14.84
C ILE A 760 18.46 -2.93 -13.63
N GLU A 761 19.49 -2.93 -12.79
CA GLU A 761 19.55 -3.73 -11.56
C GLU A 761 19.70 -2.76 -10.36
N ASN A 762 18.94 -3.04 -9.29
CA ASN A 762 18.80 -2.20 -8.10
C ASN A 762 19.61 -2.72 -6.90
#